data_AF-A0A5C8M9Z6-F1
#
_entry.id   AF-A0A5C8M9Z6-F1
#
_cell.length_a   1.000
_cell.length_b   1.000
_cell.length_c   1.000
_cell.angle_alpha   90.00
_cell.angle_beta   90.00
_cell.angle_gamma   90.00
#
_symmetry.space_group_name_H-M   'P 1'
#
loop_
_entity.id
_entity.type
_entity.pdbx_description
1 polymer ?
#
loop_
_entity_poly.entity_id
_entity_poly.type
_entity_poly.pdbx_seq_one_letter_code
_entity_poly.pdbx_strand_id
1 'polypeptide(L)'
;MMNRMKAKPELKGYFTLVLHAHLPYVRHHNQEDVIEKRWYYEAMTETYLPLLQVMDRLAIDHVDFRITFSITPTLLALFSNPLMQEQYRVYLNKLIELAEKEQVRLKNKPSFLPLAEKYAAHFLELQKRYESCGGNVIGEFKRYQDNGFIEIVTSAATHGFLPLMKTEEAVKAQIMSAVRDYKRHFGRKPRGFWLPECGFTAGIDRILKQAGIAYFFCDSTAIAFASPQPNRELYAPLLTPYGVSAFPLDPESSKQVRSSDEGYPGDFNYREYYRDIGWDLGLHDKKEWSYIMPYLLPKHERVNTGIKYYRITSKGRHHEPYQPKKALERTVEHAYHFVSNLQKQADHWHRWLDRSPIIVSAFNAELFGHWWYEGTHWIERVCRTLFHDQHTIKMITPGEYLQEYPIADVGKLNESSWGRNHSAEVWLQANNDWIYRHLHQAEEHMIQLATKHEHLARHGALTAGVLKRTLNQAARELMLAQSSDWAFIMDAKTVVDYAVQRTKDHLGCFHHLCDQIDREQVDEAFLAELEKKDSCFPDIQFQDYISIHPVSPIPLIPSRLEWETLLEETKHRPNVFMLAWEYPPKNVGGLSRAVHALSEALAARGEIVHVITTSHYGAPCFEKMNDVYVHRLPVEYSGDTHFYHWTFEMNLAMTDHLVKWKENGGRIDLLHAHDWMVTHAAKEIKASYGIPLVATIHATEWGRNQGNLHSELQRNIHQLEWKLTYEAHRVFVCSSYMKDEVGRIFNLPLDKISIYPNGIQIPSPLSLIDDQLDKPAKANKIIFYIGRLVYEKGIHILVDAMPKILSQVPQARLLIAGTGPMEEALRDQAAHLGDRVLFTGFVDDTYRAELYQSADVCVIPSLYEPFGIVALEAMAHHKPVVLSDTGGLAEIIRHGVDGYKALPGHVDSLAWHITEMLLHPEQADKMASHAYQLLEQHYQWSHIAQNMLQEYRKLTYDQSSIQAYVNL
;
A
#
# COMPACT_ATOMS: atom_id res chain seq x y z
N MET A 1 44.38 39.35 30.05
CA MET A 1 43.14 39.58 29.27
C MET A 1 42.99 38.45 28.26
N MET A 2 42.36 37.34 28.67
CA MET A 2 41.97 36.27 27.75
C MET A 2 40.64 36.68 27.10
N ASN A 3 40.66 36.88 25.79
CA ASN A 3 39.45 37.04 25.00
C ASN A 3 38.58 35.78 25.17
N ARG A 4 37.50 35.90 25.94
CA ARG A 4 36.37 34.96 25.90
C ARG A 4 35.80 34.99 24.48
N MET A 5 36.23 34.07 23.63
CA MET A 5 35.43 33.70 22.46
C MET A 5 34.09 33.22 23.01
N LYS A 6 33.02 33.98 22.77
CA LYS A 6 31.65 33.51 23.01
C LYS A 6 31.50 32.20 22.22
N ALA A 7 31.04 31.14 22.88
CA ALA A 7 30.65 29.91 22.19
C ALA A 7 29.62 30.26 21.09
N LYS A 8 29.73 29.62 19.92
CA LYS A 8 28.70 29.76 18.87
C LYS A 8 27.34 29.37 19.50
N PRO A 9 26.27 30.15 19.29
CA PRO A 9 24.95 29.77 19.78
C PRO A 9 24.54 28.43 19.15
N GLU A 10 24.12 27.51 19.99
CA GLU A 10 23.62 26.18 19.62
C GLU A 10 22.19 26.31 19.07
N LEU A 11 21.93 25.69 17.92
CA LEU A 11 20.61 25.66 17.30
C LEU A 11 19.67 24.80 18.15
N LYS A 12 18.54 25.36 18.59
CA LYS A 12 17.64 24.72 19.54
C LYS A 12 16.39 24.10 18.92
N GLY A 13 16.15 24.26 17.62
CA GLY A 13 14.96 23.70 17.00
C GLY A 13 14.82 24.05 15.53
N TYR A 14 13.81 23.42 14.94
CA TYR A 14 13.44 23.58 13.55
C TYR A 14 11.98 24.00 13.40
N PHE A 15 11.71 24.77 12.35
CA PHE A 15 10.37 25.20 11.97
C PHE A 15 10.05 24.76 10.54
N THR A 16 8.88 24.18 10.35
CA THR A 16 8.34 23.85 9.03
C THR A 16 7.00 24.54 8.84
N LEU A 17 6.97 25.45 7.87
CA LEU A 17 5.72 26.03 7.36
C LEU A 17 5.20 25.17 6.22
N VAL A 18 3.97 24.67 6.35
CA VAL A 18 3.27 23.89 5.33
C VAL A 18 2.08 24.69 4.80
N LEU A 19 2.06 24.94 3.49
CA LEU A 19 0.97 25.61 2.79
C LEU A 19 0.24 24.60 1.92
N HIS A 20 -0.98 24.24 2.31
CA HIS A 20 -1.86 23.36 1.56
C HIS A 20 -2.64 24.16 0.51
N ALA A 21 -2.19 24.10 -0.74
CA ALA A 21 -2.80 24.74 -1.89
C ALA A 21 -3.71 23.74 -2.61
N HIS A 22 -5.02 23.98 -2.52
CA HIS A 22 -6.03 23.08 -3.04
C HIS A 22 -7.22 23.85 -3.59
N LEU A 23 -7.69 23.41 -4.76
CA LEU A 23 -9.02 23.71 -5.26
C LEU A 23 -9.63 22.45 -5.87
N PRO A 24 -10.96 22.25 -5.74
CA PRO A 24 -11.65 21.22 -6.50
C PRO A 24 -11.51 21.48 -8.00
N TYR A 25 -11.67 20.44 -8.82
CA TYR A 25 -11.63 20.60 -10.26
C TYR A 25 -12.90 21.31 -10.74
N VAL A 26 -12.80 22.62 -11.04
CA VAL A 26 -13.93 23.53 -11.37
C VAL A 26 -13.94 23.99 -12.83
N ARG A 27 -13.33 23.22 -13.74
CA ARG A 27 -13.31 23.55 -15.17
C ARG A 27 -14.67 23.29 -15.81
N HIS A 28 -15.27 24.33 -16.41
CA HIS A 28 -16.48 24.22 -17.23
C HIS A 28 -16.23 24.70 -18.66
N HIS A 29 -16.39 23.83 -19.65
CA HIS A 29 -16.10 24.14 -21.06
C HIS A 29 -17.15 25.09 -21.70
N ASN A 30 -18.42 25.00 -21.29
CA ASN A 30 -19.56 25.61 -22.01
C ASN A 30 -20.22 26.80 -21.28
N GLN A 31 -19.65 27.28 -20.18
CA GLN A 31 -20.22 28.38 -19.40
C GLN A 31 -19.22 29.54 -19.25
N GLU A 32 -19.62 30.72 -19.70
CA GLU A 32 -18.90 31.98 -19.46
C GLU A 32 -19.12 32.43 -18.01
N ASP A 33 -18.02 32.75 -17.30
CA ASP A 33 -17.95 33.38 -15.97
C ASP A 33 -18.99 32.92 -14.94
N VAL A 34 -18.74 31.75 -14.32
CA VAL A 34 -19.52 31.20 -13.19
C VAL A 34 -18.74 31.33 -11.87
N ILE A 35 -19.46 31.38 -10.74
CA ILE A 35 -18.89 31.68 -9.42
C ILE A 35 -17.76 30.72 -9.03
N GLU A 36 -17.83 29.45 -9.44
CA GLU A 36 -16.87 28.42 -9.04
C GLU A 36 -15.54 28.56 -9.78
N LYS A 37 -15.56 29.11 -11.01
CA LYS A 37 -14.32 29.49 -11.71
C LYS A 37 -13.64 30.69 -11.06
N ARG A 38 -14.42 31.59 -10.43
CA ARG A 38 -13.85 32.75 -9.74
C ARG A 38 -13.00 32.33 -8.54
N TRP A 39 -13.27 31.21 -7.88
CA TRP A 39 -12.38 30.67 -6.83
C TRP A 39 -10.95 30.49 -7.33
N TYR A 40 -10.78 29.95 -8.54
CA TYR A 40 -9.45 29.81 -9.15
C TYR A 40 -8.83 31.17 -9.49
N TYR A 41 -9.59 32.10 -10.05
CA TYR A 41 -9.06 33.41 -10.43
C TYR A 41 -8.68 34.26 -9.22
N GLU A 42 -9.48 34.21 -8.16
CA GLU A 42 -9.23 34.90 -6.89
C GLU A 42 -8.01 34.30 -6.19
N ALA A 43 -7.93 32.96 -6.08
CA ALA A 43 -6.76 32.30 -5.49
C ALA A 43 -5.45 32.60 -6.26
N MET A 44 -5.50 32.61 -7.60
CA MET A 44 -4.36 33.01 -8.44
C MET A 44 -3.91 34.45 -8.16
N THR A 45 -4.87 35.38 -8.11
CA THR A 45 -4.60 36.82 -8.00
C THR A 45 -4.19 37.22 -6.59
N GLU A 46 -4.86 36.68 -5.57
CA GLU A 46 -4.68 37.11 -4.19
C GLU A 46 -3.67 36.23 -3.43
N THR A 47 -3.43 34.99 -3.85
CA THR A 47 -2.55 34.05 -3.12
C THR A 47 -1.35 33.58 -3.94
N TYR A 48 -1.55 32.84 -5.04
CA TYR A 48 -0.43 32.09 -5.65
C TYR A 48 0.59 33.02 -6.34
N LEU A 49 0.15 34.01 -7.12
CA LEU A 49 1.07 34.99 -7.71
C LEU A 49 1.74 35.87 -6.65
N PRO A 50 1.03 36.42 -5.64
CA PRO A 50 1.66 37.11 -4.53
C PRO A 50 2.69 36.27 -3.75
N LEU A 51 2.44 34.97 -3.52
CA LEU A 51 3.42 34.08 -2.88
C LEU A 51 4.67 33.87 -3.76
N LEU A 52 4.51 33.75 -5.08
CA LEU A 52 5.66 33.74 -6.01
C LEU A 52 6.46 35.05 -5.90
N GLN A 53 5.79 36.20 -5.84
CA GLN A 53 6.46 37.49 -5.66
C GLN A 53 7.20 37.60 -4.32
N VAL A 54 6.64 37.04 -3.23
CA VAL A 54 7.32 36.94 -1.93
C VAL A 54 8.61 36.12 -2.08
N MET A 55 8.53 34.95 -2.70
CA MET A 55 9.71 34.10 -2.93
C MET A 55 10.73 34.76 -3.86
N ASP A 56 10.27 35.50 -4.88
CA ASP A 56 11.14 36.29 -5.77
C ASP A 56 11.95 37.30 -4.94
N ARG A 57 11.29 38.08 -4.06
CA ARG A 57 11.96 39.06 -3.18
C ARG A 57 12.91 38.41 -2.17
N LEU A 58 12.49 37.34 -1.52
CA LEU A 58 13.34 36.62 -0.55
C LEU A 58 14.60 36.06 -1.22
N ALA A 59 14.47 35.49 -2.42
CA ALA A 59 15.60 34.96 -3.17
C ALA A 59 16.54 36.07 -3.67
N ILE A 60 16.01 37.19 -4.17
CA ILE A 60 16.79 38.37 -4.59
C ILE A 60 17.59 38.92 -3.41
N ASP A 61 17.00 38.96 -2.22
CA ASP A 61 17.66 39.45 -1.01
C ASP A 61 18.55 38.39 -0.32
N HIS A 62 18.75 37.24 -0.96
CA HIS A 62 19.57 36.12 -0.45
C HIS A 62 19.13 35.62 0.94
N VAL A 63 17.82 35.63 1.22
CA VAL A 63 17.25 35.03 2.44
C VAL A 63 17.19 33.51 2.26
N ASP A 64 17.80 32.75 3.17
CA ASP A 64 17.74 31.28 3.18
C ASP A 64 16.43 30.83 3.85
N PHE A 65 15.38 30.60 3.07
CA PHE A 65 14.06 30.17 3.56
C PHE A 65 13.72 28.74 3.13
N ARG A 66 12.83 28.08 3.89
CA ARG A 66 12.23 26.78 3.55
C ARG A 66 10.72 26.83 3.73
N ILE A 67 9.95 26.56 2.68
CA ILE A 67 8.49 26.43 2.75
C ILE A 67 8.08 25.11 2.13
N THR A 68 7.18 24.37 2.76
CA THR A 68 6.61 23.16 2.17
C THR A 68 5.26 23.49 1.55
N PHE A 69 5.06 23.17 0.28
CA PHE A 69 3.78 23.32 -0.40
C PHE A 69 3.16 21.94 -0.62
N SER A 70 1.90 21.76 -0.23
CA SER A 70 1.07 20.69 -0.79
C SER A 70 0.30 21.27 -1.96
N ILE A 71 0.61 20.87 -3.20
CA ILE A 71 -0.14 21.31 -4.38
C ILE A 71 -0.93 20.11 -4.90
N THR A 72 -2.26 20.16 -4.83
CA THR A 72 -3.07 19.01 -5.22
C THR A 72 -3.06 18.78 -6.73
N PRO A 73 -3.20 17.53 -7.18
CA PRO A 73 -3.25 17.22 -8.62
C PRO A 73 -4.39 17.95 -9.36
N THR A 74 -5.55 18.17 -8.72
CA THR A 74 -6.62 19.01 -9.30
C THR A 74 -6.18 20.43 -9.59
N LEU A 75 -5.41 21.05 -8.69
CA LEU A 75 -4.92 22.41 -8.86
C LEU A 75 -3.83 22.47 -9.93
N LEU A 76 -2.94 21.47 -10.00
CA LEU A 76 -1.97 21.32 -11.10
C LEU A 76 -2.68 21.19 -12.46
N ALA A 77 -3.78 20.44 -12.50
CA ALA A 77 -4.61 20.33 -13.70
C ALA A 77 -5.21 21.68 -14.10
N LEU A 78 -5.62 22.54 -13.16
CA LEU A 78 -6.10 23.89 -13.45
C LEU A 78 -4.97 24.82 -13.93
N PHE A 79 -3.81 24.83 -13.25
CA PHE A 79 -2.65 25.64 -13.63
C PHE A 79 -2.14 25.32 -15.05
N SER A 80 -2.16 24.04 -15.42
CA SER A 80 -1.63 23.59 -16.72
C SER A 80 -2.64 23.65 -17.86
N ASN A 81 -3.92 23.95 -17.59
CA ASN A 81 -4.97 23.94 -18.61
C ASN A 81 -5.00 25.23 -19.44
N PRO A 82 -4.81 25.18 -20.78
CA PRO A 82 -4.77 26.39 -21.61
C PRO A 82 -6.05 27.24 -21.57
N LEU A 83 -7.23 26.61 -21.45
CA LEU A 83 -8.49 27.35 -21.35
C LEU A 83 -8.56 28.14 -20.03
N MET A 84 -8.15 27.53 -18.92
CA MET A 84 -8.13 28.20 -17.62
C MET A 84 -7.12 29.36 -17.60
N GLN A 85 -5.96 29.18 -18.25
CA GLN A 85 -4.95 30.22 -18.37
C GLN A 85 -5.48 31.43 -19.14
N GLU A 86 -6.13 31.19 -20.28
CA GLU A 86 -6.69 32.27 -21.09
C GLU A 86 -7.86 32.98 -20.40
N GLN A 87 -8.77 32.22 -19.78
CA GLN A 87 -9.87 32.82 -19.03
C GLN A 87 -9.37 33.64 -17.84
N TYR A 88 -8.28 33.22 -17.18
CA TYR A 88 -7.66 34.00 -16.13
C TYR A 88 -7.05 35.31 -16.66
N ARG A 89 -6.41 35.32 -17.84
CA ARG A 89 -5.95 36.57 -18.48
C ARG A 89 -7.10 37.54 -18.72
N VAL A 90 -8.22 37.04 -19.25
CA VAL A 90 -9.43 37.85 -19.47
C VAL A 90 -9.94 38.43 -18.16
N TYR A 91 -10.03 37.61 -17.10
CA TYR A 91 -10.42 38.08 -15.77
C TYR A 91 -9.49 39.17 -15.24
N LEU A 92 -8.17 38.95 -15.28
CA LEU A 92 -7.19 39.90 -14.77
C LEU A 92 -7.21 41.21 -15.55
N ASN A 93 -7.40 41.17 -16.87
CA ASN A 93 -7.56 42.37 -17.70
C ASN A 93 -8.80 43.18 -17.32
N LYS A 94 -9.94 42.50 -17.08
CA LYS A 94 -11.16 43.16 -16.59
C LYS A 94 -10.94 43.80 -15.23
N LEU A 95 -10.18 43.15 -14.35
CA LEU A 95 -9.87 43.67 -13.02
C LEU A 95 -8.95 44.89 -13.08
N ILE A 96 -7.95 44.89 -13.96
CA ILE A 96 -7.09 46.06 -14.25
C ILE A 96 -7.93 47.22 -14.79
N GLU A 97 -8.80 46.97 -15.76
CA GLU A 97 -9.70 48.00 -16.30
C GLU A 97 -10.58 48.61 -15.21
N LEU A 98 -11.15 47.79 -14.32
CA LEU A 98 -11.95 48.27 -13.19
C LEU A 98 -11.10 49.10 -12.22
N ALA A 99 -9.88 48.68 -11.92
CA ALA A 99 -8.97 49.43 -11.04
C ALA A 99 -8.55 50.79 -11.64
N GLU A 100 -8.38 50.88 -12.95
CA GLU A 100 -8.16 52.15 -13.65
C GLU A 100 -9.38 53.08 -13.59
N LYS A 101 -10.59 52.53 -13.79
CA LYS A 101 -11.84 53.30 -13.64
C LYS A 101 -12.07 53.78 -12.20
N GLU A 102 -11.69 52.98 -11.21
CA GLU A 102 -11.78 53.37 -9.80
C GLU A 102 -10.91 54.58 -9.46
N GLN A 103 -9.71 54.71 -10.05
CA GLN A 103 -8.86 55.90 -9.88
C GLN A 103 -9.58 57.16 -10.36
N VAL A 104 -10.26 57.08 -11.52
CA VAL A 104 -11.03 58.21 -12.06
C VAL A 104 -12.23 58.53 -11.16
N ARG A 105 -12.99 57.51 -10.75
CA ARG A 105 -14.18 57.67 -9.89
C ARG A 105 -13.84 58.27 -8.52
N LEU A 106 -12.69 57.90 -7.96
CA LEU A 106 -12.24 58.30 -6.63
C LEU A 106 -11.30 59.51 -6.64
N LYS A 107 -11.07 60.16 -7.78
CA LYS A 107 -10.15 61.31 -7.93
C LYS A 107 -10.38 62.43 -6.90
N ASN A 108 -11.62 62.65 -6.48
CA ASN A 108 -12.00 63.67 -5.50
C ASN A 108 -12.22 63.12 -4.08
N LYS A 109 -11.85 61.85 -3.82
CA LYS A 109 -11.95 61.19 -2.51
C LYS A 109 -10.54 60.85 -1.98
N PRO A 110 -9.87 61.79 -1.29
CA PRO A 110 -8.45 61.65 -0.91
C PRO A 110 -8.19 60.47 0.05
N SER A 111 -9.21 59.99 0.77
CA SER A 111 -9.10 58.82 1.65
C SER A 111 -9.02 57.48 0.92
N PHE A 112 -9.42 57.41 -0.36
CA PHE A 112 -9.52 56.16 -1.11
C PHE A 112 -8.65 56.13 -2.38
N LEU A 113 -8.39 57.30 -2.99
CA LEU A 113 -7.61 57.39 -4.23
C LEU A 113 -6.23 56.69 -4.15
N PRO A 114 -5.41 56.87 -3.10
CA PRO A 114 -4.11 56.19 -3.02
C PRO A 114 -4.23 54.66 -3.00
N LEU A 115 -5.32 54.12 -2.46
CA LEU A 115 -5.55 52.67 -2.46
C LEU A 115 -6.00 52.18 -3.83
N ALA A 116 -6.81 52.95 -4.57
CA ALA A 116 -7.19 52.63 -5.94
C ALA A 116 -5.98 52.61 -6.87
N GLU A 117 -5.08 53.59 -6.74
CA GLU A 117 -3.80 53.63 -7.46
C GLU A 117 -2.93 52.40 -7.12
N LYS A 118 -2.88 52.02 -5.84
CA LYS A 118 -2.15 50.82 -5.40
C LYS A 118 -2.72 49.53 -5.98
N TYR A 119 -4.05 49.39 -6.04
CA TYR A 119 -4.69 48.22 -6.67
C TYR A 119 -4.33 48.13 -8.17
N ALA A 120 -4.44 49.24 -8.90
CA ALA A 120 -4.12 49.25 -10.33
C ALA A 120 -2.65 48.88 -10.59
N ALA A 121 -1.71 49.46 -9.82
CA ALA A 121 -0.30 49.11 -9.90
C ALA A 121 -0.06 47.63 -9.58
N HIS A 122 -0.69 47.12 -8.51
CA HIS A 122 -0.55 45.73 -8.09
C HIS A 122 -1.05 44.75 -9.16
N PHE A 123 -2.24 44.97 -9.74
CA PHE A 123 -2.77 44.07 -10.77
C PHE A 123 -1.93 44.08 -12.05
N LEU A 124 -1.36 45.23 -12.44
CA LEU A 124 -0.39 45.31 -13.54
C LEU A 124 0.90 44.53 -13.24
N GLU A 125 1.38 44.54 -12.00
CA GLU A 125 2.53 43.73 -11.58
C GLU A 125 2.21 42.23 -11.61
N LEU A 126 1.03 41.84 -11.16
CA LEU A 126 0.58 40.44 -11.23
C LEU A 126 0.46 39.96 -12.67
N GLN A 127 -0.08 40.79 -13.56
CA GLN A 127 -0.16 40.48 -14.99
C GLN A 127 1.24 40.28 -15.58
N LYS A 128 2.17 41.20 -15.34
CA LYS A 128 3.56 41.06 -15.79
C LYS A 128 4.20 39.77 -15.25
N ARG A 129 3.94 39.43 -13.98
CA ARG A 129 4.48 38.22 -13.37
C ARG A 129 3.88 36.94 -13.95
N TYR A 130 2.58 36.96 -14.25
CA TYR A 130 1.88 35.83 -14.85
C TYR A 130 2.33 35.61 -16.30
N GLU A 131 2.53 36.68 -17.07
CA GLU A 131 3.07 36.57 -18.43
C GLU A 131 4.56 36.16 -18.42
N SER A 132 5.34 36.55 -17.41
CA SER A 132 6.74 36.10 -17.32
C SER A 132 6.90 34.59 -17.09
N CYS A 133 5.89 33.91 -16.54
CA CYS A 133 5.82 32.45 -16.47
C CYS A 133 5.07 31.81 -17.65
N GLY A 134 4.76 32.55 -18.72
CA GLY A 134 4.03 32.05 -19.89
C GLY A 134 2.59 31.60 -19.58
N GLY A 135 1.99 32.13 -18.51
CA GLY A 135 0.69 31.72 -18.02
C GLY A 135 0.66 30.42 -17.20
N ASN A 136 1.80 29.76 -16.94
CA ASN A 136 1.85 28.53 -16.16
C ASN A 136 2.81 28.64 -14.96
N VAL A 137 2.24 28.79 -13.77
CA VAL A 137 3.00 28.97 -12.52
C VAL A 137 3.73 27.71 -12.04
N ILE A 138 3.42 26.53 -12.57
CA ILE A 138 4.05 25.26 -12.14
C ILE A 138 5.57 25.31 -12.32
N GLY A 139 6.04 25.89 -13.44
CA GLY A 139 7.47 26.02 -13.72
C GLY A 139 8.22 26.83 -12.67
N GLU A 140 7.59 27.85 -12.10
CA GLU A 140 8.17 28.69 -11.05
C GLU A 140 8.26 27.96 -9.72
N PHE A 141 7.20 27.27 -9.31
CA PHE A 141 7.26 26.39 -8.12
C PHE A 141 8.33 25.32 -8.28
N LYS A 142 8.40 24.68 -9.46
CA LYS A 142 9.46 23.71 -9.76
C LYS A 142 10.86 24.34 -9.63
N ARG A 143 11.07 25.54 -10.16
CA ARG A 143 12.35 26.27 -10.05
C ARG A 143 12.75 26.50 -8.60
N TYR A 144 11.84 26.94 -7.75
CA TYR A 144 12.11 27.12 -6.31
C TYR A 144 12.42 25.79 -5.61
N GLN A 145 11.73 24.70 -5.99
CA GLN A 145 11.98 23.38 -5.45
C GLN A 145 13.33 22.80 -5.90
N ASP A 146 13.72 23.02 -7.15
CA ASP A 146 15.01 22.57 -7.68
C ASP A 146 16.19 23.32 -7.03
N ASN A 147 15.98 24.59 -6.67
CA ASN A 147 16.95 25.40 -5.95
C ASN A 147 16.99 25.16 -4.43
N GLY A 148 16.14 24.26 -3.91
CA GLY A 148 16.10 23.92 -2.49
C GLY A 148 15.41 24.94 -1.57
N PHE A 149 14.73 25.96 -2.12
CA PHE A 149 14.00 26.94 -1.30
C PHE A 149 12.66 26.40 -0.78
N ILE A 150 12.07 25.46 -1.50
CA ILE A 150 10.79 24.85 -1.11
C ILE A 150 10.83 23.33 -1.30
N GLU A 151 9.95 22.62 -0.61
CA GLU A 151 9.60 21.23 -0.90
C GLU A 151 8.14 21.16 -1.32
N ILE A 152 7.85 20.49 -2.43
CA ILE A 152 6.48 20.30 -2.92
C ILE A 152 6.08 18.85 -2.67
N VAL A 153 5.01 18.67 -1.90
CA VAL A 153 4.35 17.37 -1.67
C VAL A 153 3.10 17.27 -2.53
N THR A 154 2.71 16.04 -2.87
CA THR A 154 1.43 15.77 -3.55
C THR A 154 0.32 15.52 -2.52
N SER A 155 -0.93 15.38 -2.98
CA SER A 155 -2.06 14.83 -2.22
C SER A 155 -2.75 13.73 -3.04
N ALA A 156 -3.91 13.23 -2.60
CA ALA A 156 -4.75 12.34 -3.41
C ALA A 156 -5.22 13.05 -4.70
N ALA A 157 -5.44 12.29 -5.78
CA ALA A 157 -5.73 12.82 -7.11
C ALA A 157 -6.81 13.90 -7.11
N THR A 158 -7.96 13.62 -6.48
CA THR A 158 -9.08 14.57 -6.37
C THR A 158 -9.33 15.05 -4.94
N HIS A 159 -8.32 14.91 -4.07
CA HIS A 159 -8.47 15.22 -2.65
C HIS A 159 -9.65 14.45 -2.00
N GLY A 160 -9.91 13.21 -2.43
CA GLY A 160 -10.95 12.40 -1.83
C GLY A 160 -10.63 12.02 -0.39
N PHE A 161 -11.63 12.05 0.50
CA PHE A 161 -11.42 11.75 1.93
C PHE A 161 -11.17 10.25 2.13
N LEU A 162 -9.88 9.87 2.09
CA LEU A 162 -9.42 8.49 2.02
C LEU A 162 -10.00 7.57 3.11
N PRO A 163 -10.19 8.00 4.38
CA PRO A 163 -10.74 7.12 5.43
C PRO A 163 -12.17 6.61 5.16
N LEU A 164 -12.93 7.25 4.26
CA LEU A 164 -14.31 6.85 3.94
C LEU A 164 -14.44 6.14 2.59
N MET A 165 -13.33 5.91 1.89
CA MET A 165 -13.31 5.02 0.73
C MET A 165 -13.41 3.57 1.21
N LYS A 166 -14.28 2.77 0.60
CA LYS A 166 -14.60 1.43 1.10
C LYS A 166 -13.48 0.44 0.82
N THR A 167 -12.77 0.64 -0.29
CA THR A 167 -11.86 -0.36 -0.89
C THR A 167 -10.42 0.13 -0.94
N GLU A 168 -9.47 -0.79 -0.78
CA GLU A 168 -8.04 -0.46 -0.91
C GLU A 168 -7.69 0.00 -2.33
N GLU A 169 -8.32 -0.59 -3.34
CA GLU A 169 -8.11 -0.29 -4.74
C GLU A 169 -8.48 1.17 -5.07
N ALA A 170 -9.56 1.70 -4.48
CA ALA A 170 -9.95 3.10 -4.66
C ALA A 170 -8.92 4.07 -4.04
N VAL A 171 -8.45 3.79 -2.82
CA VAL A 171 -7.42 4.58 -2.15
C VAL A 171 -6.09 4.53 -2.92
N LYS A 172 -5.69 3.33 -3.36
CA LYS A 172 -4.51 3.12 -4.20
C LYS A 172 -4.61 3.91 -5.50
N ALA A 173 -5.75 3.87 -6.19
CA ALA A 173 -5.94 4.58 -7.45
C ALA A 173 -5.80 6.11 -7.28
N GLN A 174 -6.32 6.66 -6.18
CA GLN A 174 -6.16 8.07 -5.81
C GLN A 174 -4.68 8.45 -5.58
N ILE A 175 -3.94 7.64 -4.84
CA ILE A 175 -2.52 7.88 -4.51
C ILE A 175 -1.64 7.69 -5.76
N MET A 176 -1.82 6.61 -6.50
CA MET A 176 -0.99 6.27 -7.66
C MET A 176 -1.20 7.24 -8.83
N SER A 177 -2.43 7.69 -9.05
CA SER A 177 -2.72 8.74 -10.05
C SER A 177 -2.05 10.06 -9.69
N ALA A 178 -2.07 10.42 -8.41
CA ALA A 178 -1.39 11.62 -7.93
C ALA A 178 0.13 11.56 -8.06
N VAL A 179 0.75 10.43 -7.70
CA VAL A 179 2.20 10.23 -7.85
C VAL A 179 2.64 10.36 -9.31
N ARG A 180 1.82 9.83 -10.24
CA ARG A 180 2.07 9.95 -11.68
C ARG A 180 1.92 11.40 -12.16
N ASP A 181 0.86 12.09 -11.73
CA ASP A 181 0.63 13.49 -12.11
C ASP A 181 1.72 14.43 -11.54
N TYR A 182 2.14 14.23 -10.29
CA TYR A 182 3.27 14.94 -9.71
C TYR A 182 4.54 14.71 -10.52
N LYS A 183 4.86 13.46 -10.89
CA LYS A 183 6.05 13.13 -11.69
C LYS A 183 5.99 13.79 -13.07
N ARG A 184 4.82 13.86 -13.70
CA ARG A 184 4.60 14.53 -14.99
C ARG A 184 4.94 16.03 -14.91
N HIS A 185 4.57 16.69 -13.83
CA HIS A 185 4.78 18.13 -13.66
C HIS A 185 6.18 18.50 -13.14
N PHE A 186 6.74 17.72 -12.21
CA PHE A 186 7.98 18.06 -11.51
C PHE A 186 9.19 17.22 -11.91
N GLY A 187 9.02 16.18 -12.73
CA GLY A 187 10.10 15.33 -13.25
C GLY A 187 10.71 14.34 -12.25
N ARG A 188 10.17 14.26 -11.03
CA ARG A 188 10.61 13.36 -9.94
C ARG A 188 9.40 12.81 -9.19
N LYS A 189 9.57 11.69 -8.45
CA LYS A 189 8.52 11.19 -7.55
C LYS A 189 8.42 12.09 -6.30
N PRO A 190 7.22 12.30 -5.74
CA PRO A 190 7.07 13.05 -4.50
C PRO A 190 7.63 12.24 -3.32
N ARG A 191 8.30 12.92 -2.37
CA ARG A 191 8.76 12.30 -1.11
C ARG A 191 7.69 12.37 -0.02
N GLY A 192 7.01 13.51 0.07
CA GLY A 192 5.95 13.73 1.03
C GLY A 192 4.56 13.62 0.42
N PHE A 193 3.57 13.42 1.28
CA PHE A 193 2.16 13.35 0.92
C PHE A 193 1.30 14.13 1.93
N TRP A 194 0.43 14.99 1.43
CA TRP A 194 -0.63 15.60 2.21
C TRP A 194 -1.85 14.70 2.15
N LEU A 195 -2.20 14.04 3.26
CA LEU A 195 -3.46 13.30 3.33
C LEU A 195 -4.61 14.31 3.21
N PRO A 196 -5.61 14.08 2.33
CA PRO A 196 -6.78 14.94 2.28
C PRO A 196 -7.36 15.14 3.66
N GLU A 197 -7.38 16.39 4.10
CA GLU A 197 -7.89 16.78 5.41
C GLU A 197 -7.14 16.18 6.61
N CYS A 198 -5.88 15.80 6.41
CA CYS A 198 -5.11 14.96 7.34
C CYS A 198 -5.86 13.70 7.78
N GLY A 199 -6.82 13.23 6.94
CA GLY A 199 -7.67 12.09 7.22
C GLY A 199 -6.87 10.79 7.17
N PHE A 200 -6.74 10.14 8.32
CA PHE A 200 -6.00 8.91 8.47
C PHE A 200 -6.87 7.80 9.07
N THR A 201 -6.71 6.60 8.52
CA THR A 201 -7.04 5.34 9.18
C THR A 201 -5.95 4.32 8.85
N ALA A 202 -5.85 3.28 9.68
CA ALA A 202 -4.84 2.23 9.52
C ALA A 202 -4.94 1.57 8.13
N GLY A 203 -3.79 1.30 7.51
CA GLY A 203 -3.72 0.72 6.16
C GLY A 203 -3.36 1.74 5.08
N ILE A 204 -3.73 3.01 5.25
CA ILE A 204 -3.33 4.08 4.31
C ILE A 204 -1.81 4.24 4.24
N ASP A 205 -1.14 4.16 5.38
CA ASP A 205 0.32 4.22 5.51
C ASP A 205 1.04 3.11 4.72
N ARG A 206 0.47 1.90 4.69
CA ARG A 206 0.98 0.80 3.84
C ARG A 206 0.89 1.15 2.36
N ILE A 207 -0.23 1.71 1.91
CA ILE A 207 -0.44 2.10 0.50
C ILE A 207 0.51 3.26 0.12
N LEU A 208 0.69 4.23 1.02
CA LEU A 208 1.68 5.31 0.85
C LEU A 208 3.10 4.75 0.70
N LYS A 209 3.50 3.77 1.53
CA LYS A 209 4.81 3.11 1.42
C LYS A 209 4.99 2.45 0.06
N GLN A 210 3.99 1.69 -0.41
CA GLN A 210 4.01 1.03 -1.71
C GLN A 210 4.14 2.03 -2.88
N ALA A 211 3.54 3.21 -2.74
CA ALA A 211 3.66 4.29 -3.72
C ALA A 211 5.03 5.00 -3.69
N GLY A 212 5.89 4.69 -2.72
CA GLY A 212 7.22 5.29 -2.54
C GLY A 212 7.22 6.61 -1.76
N ILE A 213 6.16 6.88 -0.99
CA ILE A 213 6.08 8.04 -0.10
C ILE A 213 6.90 7.77 1.17
N ALA A 214 7.72 8.74 1.55
CA ALA A 214 8.57 8.69 2.73
C ALA A 214 7.88 9.28 3.97
N TYR A 215 7.04 10.30 3.81
CA TYR A 215 6.35 10.93 4.93
C TYR A 215 4.98 11.52 4.55
N PHE A 216 4.16 11.76 5.56
CA PHE A 216 2.90 12.50 5.44
C PHE A 216 2.63 13.38 6.66
N PHE A 217 1.62 14.24 6.57
CA PHE A 217 1.15 15.08 7.68
C PHE A 217 -0.12 14.50 8.30
N CYS A 218 -0.20 14.54 9.63
CA CYS A 218 -1.35 14.06 10.38
C CYS A 218 -1.77 15.04 11.47
N ASP A 219 -3.04 14.93 11.91
CA ASP A 219 -3.53 15.70 13.04
C ASP A 219 -2.75 15.38 14.33
N SER A 220 -2.63 16.36 15.22
CA SER A 220 -1.92 16.21 16.50
C SER A 220 -2.42 15.02 17.33
N THR A 221 -3.73 14.73 17.29
CA THR A 221 -4.34 13.63 18.07
C THR A 221 -3.95 12.26 17.54
N ALA A 222 -3.61 12.13 16.25
CA ALA A 222 -3.14 10.89 15.64
C ALA A 222 -1.90 10.34 16.38
N ILE A 223 -1.01 11.26 16.77
CA ILE A 223 0.25 10.98 17.46
C ILE A 223 0.08 11.03 18.97
N ALA A 224 -0.69 11.99 19.50
CA ALA A 224 -0.93 12.09 20.94
C ALA A 224 -1.56 10.81 21.54
N PHE A 225 -2.36 10.10 20.74
CA PHE A 225 -2.98 8.83 21.13
C PHE A 225 -2.38 7.60 20.42
N ALA A 226 -1.19 7.74 19.81
CA ALA A 226 -0.51 6.62 19.18
C ALA A 226 -0.13 5.52 20.18
N SER A 227 0.01 4.29 19.69
CA SER A 227 0.39 3.12 20.47
C SER A 227 1.63 2.41 19.90
N PRO A 228 2.74 2.28 20.66
CA PRO A 228 2.96 2.86 21.99
C PRO A 228 3.01 4.40 21.95
N GLN A 229 2.87 5.03 23.11
CA GLN A 229 2.98 6.48 23.22
C GLN A 229 4.41 6.93 22.86
N PRO A 230 4.59 7.90 21.94
CA PRO A 230 5.92 8.33 21.50
C PRO A 230 6.68 9.07 22.60
N ASN A 231 7.99 8.83 22.67
CA ASN A 231 8.87 9.48 23.65
C ASN A 231 9.08 10.98 23.35
N ARG A 232 8.91 11.37 22.08
CA ARG A 232 9.18 12.73 21.57
C ARG A 232 7.91 13.56 21.35
N GLU A 233 6.78 13.10 21.88
CA GLU A 233 5.46 13.74 21.80
C GLU A 233 5.13 14.25 20.38
N LEU A 234 4.78 15.53 20.23
CA LEU A 234 4.41 16.17 18.96
C LEU A 234 5.57 16.87 18.24
N TYR A 235 6.81 16.75 18.73
CA TYR A 235 7.94 17.57 18.27
C TYR A 235 8.99 16.77 17.51
N ALA A 236 8.63 15.56 17.10
CA ALA A 236 9.35 14.73 16.15
C ALA A 236 8.33 13.88 15.35
N PRO A 237 8.67 13.46 14.12
CA PRO A 237 7.81 12.56 13.36
C PRO A 237 7.79 11.17 14.00
N LEU A 238 6.64 10.49 13.90
CA LEU A 238 6.48 9.09 14.26
C LEU A 238 6.62 8.21 13.03
N LEU A 239 7.43 7.15 13.07
CA LEU A 239 7.49 6.16 12.01
C LEU A 239 6.34 5.16 12.17
N THR A 240 5.50 5.01 11.14
CA THR A 240 4.45 3.99 11.17
C THR A 240 5.05 2.58 11.07
N PRO A 241 4.33 1.52 11.45
CA PRO A 241 4.83 0.13 11.34
C PRO A 241 5.17 -0.31 9.91
N TYR A 242 4.73 0.45 8.90
CA TYR A 242 5.04 0.18 7.48
C TYR A 242 6.19 1.06 6.96
N GLY A 243 6.85 1.84 7.82
CA GLY A 243 8.05 2.59 7.49
C GLY A 243 7.79 3.89 6.72
N VAL A 244 6.71 4.60 7.03
CA VAL A 244 6.40 5.97 6.54
C VAL A 244 6.34 6.92 7.75
N SER A 245 6.99 8.08 7.68
CA SER A 245 7.02 9.04 8.79
C SER A 245 5.79 9.94 8.79
N ALA A 246 5.10 10.06 9.92
CA ALA A 246 3.98 10.95 10.14
C ALA A 246 4.43 12.19 10.92
N PHE A 247 4.26 13.37 10.33
CA PHE A 247 4.55 14.65 10.95
C PHE A 247 3.28 15.20 11.61
N PRO A 248 3.26 15.36 12.95
CA PRO A 248 2.13 15.95 13.66
C PRO A 248 2.04 17.44 13.37
N LEU A 249 0.83 17.95 13.17
CA LEU A 249 0.60 19.40 13.16
C LEU A 249 0.66 19.97 14.58
N ASP A 250 1.39 21.07 14.78
CA ASP A 250 1.47 21.74 16.08
C ASP A 250 0.20 22.59 16.35
N PRO A 251 -0.55 22.29 17.42
CA PRO A 251 -1.77 23.03 17.74
C PRO A 251 -1.49 24.47 18.23
N GLU A 252 -0.36 24.72 18.88
CA GLU A 252 -0.05 26.03 19.50
C GLU A 252 0.17 27.11 18.44
N SER A 253 1.07 26.85 17.48
CA SER A 253 1.33 27.74 16.34
C SER A 253 0.13 27.86 15.41
N SER A 254 -0.64 26.79 15.23
CA SER A 254 -1.85 26.80 14.41
C SER A 254 -2.93 27.72 14.99
N LYS A 255 -3.14 27.69 16.31
CA LYS A 255 -4.15 28.53 16.99
C LYS A 255 -3.91 30.03 16.78
N GLN A 256 -2.65 30.48 16.84
CA GLN A 256 -2.28 31.90 16.70
C GLN A 256 -2.70 32.52 15.37
N VAL A 257 -2.81 31.70 14.32
CA VAL A 257 -3.15 32.16 12.96
C VAL A 257 -4.59 31.81 12.60
N ARG A 258 -5.09 30.63 12.97
CA ARG A 258 -6.43 30.13 12.56
C ARG A 258 -7.59 30.62 13.43
N SER A 259 -7.34 31.09 14.66
CA SER A 259 -8.43 31.47 15.55
C SER A 259 -9.21 32.68 15.01
N SER A 260 -10.52 32.55 14.85
CA SER A 260 -11.40 33.65 14.48
C SER A 260 -11.57 34.69 15.59
N ASP A 261 -11.30 34.30 16.85
CA ASP A 261 -11.48 35.16 18.03
C ASP A 261 -10.20 35.86 18.47
N GLU A 262 -9.06 35.16 18.38
CA GLU A 262 -7.76 35.56 18.94
C GLU A 262 -6.64 35.58 17.89
N GLY A 263 -6.90 35.14 16.65
CA GLY A 263 -5.88 34.98 15.62
C GLY A 263 -5.49 36.29 14.94
N TYR A 264 -4.29 36.33 14.38
CA TYR A 264 -3.77 37.51 13.67
C TYR A 264 -4.71 38.07 12.61
N PRO A 265 -5.36 37.27 11.74
CA PRO A 265 -6.21 37.80 10.67
C PRO A 265 -7.36 38.72 11.14
N GLY A 266 -7.78 38.61 12.40
CA GLY A 266 -8.85 39.43 12.97
C GLY A 266 -8.46 40.85 13.41
N ASP A 267 -7.21 41.29 13.19
CA ASP A 267 -6.76 42.62 13.62
C ASP A 267 -7.54 43.74 12.94
N PHE A 268 -7.92 44.76 13.72
CA PHE A 268 -8.73 45.87 13.23
C PHE A 268 -8.04 46.71 12.15
N ASN A 269 -6.73 46.62 11.99
CA ASN A 269 -5.99 47.32 10.93
C ASN A 269 -5.93 46.55 9.60
N TYR A 270 -6.29 45.27 9.58
CA TYR A 270 -6.27 44.45 8.37
C TYR A 270 -7.48 44.68 7.46
N ARG A 271 -7.29 44.39 6.16
CA ARG A 271 -8.32 44.57 5.11
C ARG A 271 -9.56 43.75 5.44
N GLU A 272 -10.73 44.39 5.37
CA GLU A 272 -12.01 43.73 5.55
C GLU A 272 -12.33 42.86 4.32
N TYR A 273 -12.49 41.55 4.53
CA TYR A 273 -12.77 40.61 3.46
C TYR A 273 -14.21 40.75 2.94
N TYR A 274 -15.19 41.01 3.81
CA TYR A 274 -16.60 40.97 3.45
C TYR A 274 -17.14 42.27 2.85
N ARG A 275 -16.29 43.30 2.66
CA ARG A 275 -16.70 44.60 2.11
C ARG A 275 -15.97 44.92 0.80
N ASP A 276 -16.71 44.77 -0.29
CA ASP A 276 -16.20 44.88 -1.67
C ASP A 276 -17.11 45.79 -2.51
N ILE A 277 -16.54 46.49 -3.50
CA ILE A 277 -17.29 47.39 -4.37
C ILE A 277 -18.38 46.71 -5.20
N GLY A 278 -18.27 45.40 -5.43
CA GLY A 278 -19.32 44.57 -6.06
C GLY A 278 -20.61 44.51 -5.24
N TRP A 279 -20.55 44.82 -3.94
CA TRP A 279 -21.70 44.93 -3.04
C TRP A 279 -22.03 46.37 -2.69
N ASP A 280 -21.02 47.22 -2.46
CA ASP A 280 -21.22 48.60 -2.03
C ASP A 280 -21.86 49.50 -3.12
N LEU A 281 -21.48 49.32 -4.39
CA LEU A 281 -21.90 50.21 -5.48
C LEU A 281 -23.27 49.84 -6.04
N GLY A 282 -24.11 50.86 -6.29
CA GLY A 282 -25.35 50.69 -7.05
C GLY A 282 -26.53 50.06 -6.31
N LEU A 283 -26.47 49.93 -4.97
CA LEU A 283 -27.64 49.50 -4.16
C LEU A 283 -28.80 50.49 -4.23
N HIS A 284 -28.49 51.78 -4.33
CA HIS A 284 -29.47 52.88 -4.37
C HIS A 284 -29.21 53.91 -5.49
N ASP A 285 -28.26 53.64 -6.40
CA ASP A 285 -27.89 54.53 -7.51
C ASP A 285 -27.77 53.76 -8.85
N LYS A 286 -28.59 54.13 -9.84
CA LYS A 286 -28.61 53.51 -11.17
C LYS A 286 -27.33 53.74 -11.97
N LYS A 287 -26.63 54.87 -11.76
CA LYS A 287 -25.37 55.17 -12.43
C LYS A 287 -24.25 54.30 -11.89
N GLU A 288 -24.19 54.12 -10.56
CA GLU A 288 -23.25 53.20 -9.94
C GLU A 288 -23.54 51.74 -10.30
N TRP A 289 -24.82 51.37 -10.42
CA TRP A 289 -25.20 50.03 -10.89
C TRP A 289 -24.71 49.78 -12.32
N SER A 290 -24.96 50.70 -13.25
CA SER A 290 -24.51 50.60 -14.64
C SER A 290 -22.98 50.54 -14.76
N TYR A 291 -22.28 51.16 -13.81
CA TYR A 291 -20.82 51.15 -13.72
C TYR A 291 -20.26 49.79 -13.30
N ILE A 292 -20.83 49.16 -12.25
CA ILE A 292 -20.29 47.92 -11.68
C ILE A 292 -20.79 46.66 -12.40
N MET A 293 -21.98 46.73 -13.01
CA MET A 293 -22.66 45.60 -13.67
C MET A 293 -21.78 44.80 -14.65
N PRO A 294 -20.90 45.41 -15.49
CA PRO A 294 -20.04 44.65 -16.42
C PRO A 294 -18.99 43.74 -15.78
N TYR A 295 -18.73 43.91 -14.46
CA TYR A 295 -17.71 43.17 -13.71
C TYR A 295 -18.30 42.10 -12.78
N LEU A 296 -19.63 42.03 -12.71
CA LEU A 296 -20.39 41.01 -11.98
C LEU A 296 -20.58 39.74 -12.83
N LEU A 297 -21.31 38.76 -12.30
CA LEU A 297 -21.65 37.55 -13.06
C LEU A 297 -22.61 37.86 -14.23
N PRO A 298 -22.67 37.03 -15.29
CA PRO A 298 -23.49 37.29 -16.49
C PRO A 298 -24.99 37.50 -16.24
N LYS A 299 -25.55 36.91 -15.16
CA LYS A 299 -26.95 37.13 -14.73
C LYS A 299 -27.13 38.37 -13.85
N HIS A 300 -26.11 39.23 -13.77
CA HIS A 300 -26.04 40.41 -12.92
C HIS A 300 -26.15 40.10 -11.41
N GLU A 301 -25.79 38.88 -11.03
CA GLU A 301 -25.66 38.47 -9.63
C GLU A 301 -24.42 39.13 -9.02
N ARG A 302 -24.57 39.71 -7.82
CA ARG A 302 -23.47 40.39 -7.12
C ARG A 302 -22.46 39.39 -6.58
N VAL A 303 -21.19 39.77 -6.70
CA VAL A 303 -20.03 38.98 -6.28
C VAL A 303 -18.91 39.94 -5.86
N ASN A 304 -17.92 39.42 -5.15
CA ASN A 304 -16.70 40.19 -4.89
C ASN A 304 -15.97 40.47 -6.21
N THR A 305 -15.44 41.68 -6.34
CA THR A 305 -14.60 42.09 -7.46
C THR A 305 -13.11 41.91 -7.16
N GLY A 306 -12.73 41.88 -5.87
CA GLY A 306 -11.33 41.87 -5.41
C GLY A 306 -10.83 43.26 -4.99
N ILE A 307 -11.58 44.33 -5.28
CA ILE A 307 -11.25 45.70 -4.87
C ILE A 307 -12.01 46.05 -3.59
N LYS A 308 -11.28 46.06 -2.47
CA LYS A 308 -11.82 46.24 -1.11
C LYS A 308 -11.15 47.43 -0.42
N TYR A 309 -11.94 48.40 0.03
CA TYR A 309 -11.44 49.72 0.50
C TYR A 309 -11.43 49.92 2.01
N TYR A 310 -11.90 48.94 2.78
CA TYR A 310 -12.14 49.10 4.21
C TYR A 310 -11.32 48.12 5.04
N ARG A 311 -11.08 48.47 6.30
CA ARG A 311 -10.44 47.61 7.31
C ARG A 311 -11.48 47.06 8.29
N ILE A 312 -11.15 45.98 9.00
CA ILE A 312 -12.07 45.33 9.94
C ILE A 312 -12.62 46.33 10.97
N THR A 313 -11.79 47.25 11.49
CA THR A 313 -12.18 48.38 12.36
C THR A 313 -12.69 48.01 13.76
N SER A 314 -13.70 47.16 13.85
CA SER A 314 -14.33 46.71 15.09
C SER A 314 -15.08 45.39 14.84
N LYS A 315 -15.60 44.74 15.90
CA LYS A 315 -16.47 43.54 15.76
C LYS A 315 -17.90 43.86 15.27
N GLY A 316 -18.17 45.08 14.77
CA GLY A 316 -19.50 45.54 14.32
C GLY A 316 -19.53 45.96 12.86
N ARG A 317 -20.69 46.46 12.39
CA ARG A 317 -20.90 46.86 10.96
C ARG A 317 -20.16 48.13 10.54
N HIS A 318 -19.49 48.81 11.46
CA HIS A 318 -18.77 50.04 11.17
C HIS A 318 -17.37 49.72 10.68
N HIS A 319 -17.04 50.14 9.46
CA HIS A 319 -15.70 50.01 8.89
C HIS A 319 -15.17 51.34 8.36
N GLU A 320 -13.93 51.64 8.72
CA GLU A 320 -13.14 52.77 8.27
C GLU A 320 -12.30 52.43 7.03
N PRO A 321 -11.82 53.45 6.28
CA PRO A 321 -10.91 53.24 5.16
C PRO A 321 -9.66 52.45 5.55
N TYR A 322 -9.27 51.51 4.70
CA TYR A 322 -8.08 50.69 4.86
C TYR A 322 -6.80 51.53 4.74
N GLN A 323 -5.84 51.28 5.65
CA GLN A 323 -4.58 52.03 5.74
C GLN A 323 -3.40 51.07 5.57
N PRO A 324 -2.89 50.87 4.33
CA PRO A 324 -1.88 49.86 4.06
C PRO A 324 -0.63 49.95 4.94
N LYS A 325 -0.18 51.17 5.28
CA LYS A 325 1.00 51.37 6.12
C LYS A 325 0.82 50.79 7.52
N LYS A 326 -0.33 51.04 8.17
CA LYS A 326 -0.63 50.50 9.50
C LYS A 326 -0.78 48.98 9.48
N ALA A 327 -1.42 48.46 8.44
CA ALA A 327 -1.55 47.02 8.25
C ALA A 327 -0.17 46.36 8.12
N LEU A 328 0.75 46.95 7.35
CA LEU A 328 2.13 46.47 7.24
C LEU A 328 2.90 46.56 8.57
N GLU A 329 2.79 47.67 9.31
CA GLU A 329 3.37 47.80 10.66
C GLU A 329 2.87 46.66 11.56
N ARG A 330 1.58 46.34 11.49
CA ARG A 330 0.98 45.26 12.27
C ARG A 330 1.44 43.87 11.85
N THR A 331 1.66 43.62 10.55
CA THR A 331 2.24 42.34 10.11
C THR A 331 3.63 42.11 10.68
N VAL A 332 4.41 43.17 10.85
CA VAL A 332 5.74 43.08 11.46
C VAL A 332 5.65 42.67 12.91
N GLU A 333 4.77 43.31 13.69
CA GLU A 333 4.53 42.95 15.09
C GLU A 333 4.04 41.50 15.24
N HIS A 334 3.10 41.07 14.39
CA HIS A 334 2.55 39.71 14.42
C HIS A 334 3.58 38.65 14.01
N ALA A 335 4.45 38.94 13.03
CA ALA A 335 5.52 38.04 12.64
C ALA A 335 6.56 37.89 13.77
N TYR A 336 6.94 38.99 14.44
CA TYR A 336 7.82 38.92 15.60
C TYR A 336 7.20 38.15 16.76
N HIS A 337 5.92 38.37 17.06
CA HIS A 337 5.22 37.64 18.10
C HIS A 337 5.18 36.12 17.81
N PHE A 338 4.86 35.74 16.57
CA PHE A 338 4.87 34.35 16.14
C PHE A 338 6.26 33.70 16.28
N VAL A 339 7.30 34.34 15.75
CA VAL A 339 8.68 33.82 15.85
C VAL A 339 9.15 33.73 17.29
N SER A 340 8.82 34.72 18.14
CA SER A 340 9.15 34.68 19.56
C SER A 340 8.51 33.49 20.28
N ASN A 341 7.28 33.13 19.93
CA ASN A 341 6.61 31.97 20.52
C ASN A 341 7.20 30.65 20.01
N LEU A 342 7.54 30.55 18.72
CA LEU A 342 8.28 29.39 18.20
C LEU A 342 9.63 29.20 18.91
N GLN A 343 10.37 30.30 19.15
CA GLN A 343 11.63 30.27 19.89
C GLN A 343 11.43 29.78 21.32
N LYS A 344 10.39 30.23 22.02
CA LYS A 344 10.07 29.75 23.39
C LYS A 344 9.72 28.25 23.39
N GLN A 345 8.95 27.80 22.39
CA GLN A 345 8.55 26.40 22.26
C GLN A 345 9.78 25.51 21.98
N ALA A 346 10.64 25.90 21.03
CA ALA A 346 11.90 25.22 20.76
C ALA A 346 12.82 25.19 21.99
N ASP A 347 12.99 26.32 22.68
CA ASP A 347 13.79 26.44 23.92
C ASP A 347 13.30 25.52 25.04
N HIS A 348 11.98 25.29 25.12
CA HIS A 348 11.38 24.41 26.11
C HIS A 348 11.68 22.94 25.78
N TRP A 349 11.35 22.50 24.57
CA TRP A 349 11.42 21.09 24.18
C TRP A 349 12.83 20.59 23.91
N HIS A 350 13.73 21.43 23.43
CA HIS A 350 15.13 21.08 23.22
C HIS A 350 15.83 20.55 24.48
N ARG A 351 15.34 20.93 25.68
CA ARG A 351 15.90 20.46 26.96
C ARG A 351 15.53 19.01 27.29
N TRP A 352 14.46 18.50 26.70
CA TRP A 352 13.85 17.23 27.05
C TRP A 352 14.01 16.16 25.96
N LEU A 353 14.30 16.59 24.73
CA LEU A 353 14.45 15.71 23.58
C LEU A 353 15.92 15.37 23.32
N ASP A 354 16.15 14.19 22.77
CA ASP A 354 17.47 13.71 22.32
C ASP A 354 17.92 14.32 20.98
N ARG A 355 17.15 15.27 20.45
CA ARG A 355 17.36 15.96 19.17
C ARG A 355 16.71 17.34 19.19
N SER A 356 17.04 18.15 18.19
CA SER A 356 16.35 19.42 17.97
C SER A 356 14.88 19.19 17.60
N PRO A 357 13.90 19.75 18.33
CA PRO A 357 12.47 19.63 18.01
C PRO A 357 12.16 20.21 16.64
N ILE A 358 11.17 19.63 15.95
CA ILE A 358 10.56 20.22 14.76
C ILE A 358 9.13 20.69 15.08
N ILE A 359 8.84 21.96 14.79
CA ILE A 359 7.51 22.55 14.93
C ILE A 359 6.90 22.66 13.53
N VAL A 360 5.80 21.95 13.29
CA VAL A 360 5.13 21.89 11.98
C VAL A 360 3.83 22.68 12.03
N SER A 361 3.80 23.83 11.36
CA SER A 361 2.57 24.63 11.21
C SER A 361 2.01 24.50 9.79
N ALA A 362 0.79 23.97 9.68
CA ALA A 362 0.12 23.84 8.40
C ALA A 362 -1.10 24.76 8.27
N PHE A 363 -1.29 25.32 7.08
CA PHE A 363 -2.38 26.25 6.78
C PHE A 363 -2.85 26.07 5.33
N ASN A 364 -4.12 26.35 5.05
CA ASN A 364 -4.57 26.51 3.67
C ASN A 364 -3.81 27.68 3.04
N ALA A 365 -3.30 27.50 1.82
CA ALA A 365 -2.49 28.52 1.16
C ALA A 365 -3.31 29.81 0.95
N GLU A 366 -4.61 29.65 0.63
CA GLU A 366 -5.57 30.72 0.38
C GLU A 366 -5.88 31.54 1.64
N LEU A 367 -5.47 31.09 2.82
CA LEU A 367 -5.48 31.94 4.00
C LEU A 367 -4.61 33.17 3.78
N PHE A 368 -3.46 33.02 3.12
CA PHE A 368 -2.48 34.09 2.93
C PHE A 368 -2.73 34.82 1.62
N GLY A 369 -3.24 36.05 1.74
CA GLY A 369 -3.51 36.96 0.64
C GLY A 369 -4.99 37.02 0.25
N HIS A 370 -5.71 35.90 0.23
CA HIS A 370 -7.14 35.90 -0.09
C HIS A 370 -8.01 36.21 1.15
N TRP A 371 -8.08 35.29 2.12
CA TRP A 371 -8.86 35.50 3.36
C TRP A 371 -8.20 36.54 4.27
N TRP A 372 -6.88 36.45 4.45
CA TRP A 372 -6.07 37.43 5.16
C TRP A 372 -5.14 38.14 4.19
N TYR A 373 -5.52 39.33 3.73
CA TYR A 373 -4.84 40.05 2.66
C TYR A 373 -3.35 40.28 2.88
N GLU A 374 -2.97 40.61 4.11
CA GLU A 374 -1.59 40.88 4.48
C GLU A 374 -0.79 39.61 4.81
N GLY A 375 -1.43 38.43 4.75
CA GLY A 375 -0.81 37.17 5.11
C GLY A 375 0.45 36.84 4.31
N THR A 376 0.52 37.21 3.03
CA THR A 376 1.73 37.03 2.22
C THR A 376 2.90 37.88 2.69
N HIS A 377 2.63 39.11 3.14
CA HIS A 377 3.63 39.99 3.75
C HIS A 377 4.06 39.47 5.13
N TRP A 378 3.13 38.90 5.90
CA TRP A 378 3.46 38.23 7.15
C TRP A 378 4.37 37.02 6.94
N ILE A 379 4.12 36.16 5.94
CA ILE A 379 5.03 35.05 5.58
C ILE A 379 6.41 35.58 5.23
N GLU A 380 6.48 36.60 4.38
CA GLU A 380 7.76 37.23 4.02
C GLU A 380 8.50 37.70 5.28
N ARG A 381 7.79 38.33 6.21
CA ARG A 381 8.39 38.83 7.45
C ARG A 381 8.82 37.71 8.40
N VAL A 382 8.04 36.64 8.53
CA VAL A 382 8.43 35.45 9.31
C VAL A 382 9.72 34.86 8.76
N CYS A 383 9.83 34.67 7.44
CA CYS A 383 11.03 34.14 6.80
C CYS A 383 12.26 35.04 7.07
N ARG A 384 12.12 36.35 6.91
CA ARG A 384 13.20 37.33 7.16
C ARG A 384 13.62 37.36 8.62
N THR A 385 12.67 37.34 9.56
CA THR A 385 12.95 37.34 10.99
C THR A 385 13.67 36.04 11.40
N LEU A 386 13.21 34.89 10.93
CA LEU A 386 13.85 33.59 11.21
C LEU A 386 15.26 33.51 10.62
N PHE A 387 15.48 34.05 9.42
CA PHE A 387 16.81 34.09 8.81
C PHE A 387 17.80 34.97 9.60
N HIS A 388 17.33 36.12 10.09
CA HIS A 388 18.14 37.01 10.93
C HIS A 388 18.45 36.38 12.30
N ASP A 389 17.47 35.75 12.94
CA ASP A 389 17.57 35.19 14.30
C ASP A 389 17.78 33.65 14.30
N GLN A 390 18.38 33.11 13.23
CA GLN A 390 18.55 31.67 12.98
C GLN A 390 19.39 30.91 14.02
N HIS A 391 20.00 31.64 14.96
CA HIS A 391 20.80 31.08 16.04
C HIS A 391 19.98 30.30 17.08
N THR A 392 18.65 30.49 17.12
CA THR A 392 17.75 29.79 18.06
C THR A 392 16.92 28.73 17.34
N ILE A 393 16.28 29.10 16.22
CA ILE A 393 15.40 28.22 15.45
C ILE A 393 15.63 28.47 13.95
N LYS A 394 15.63 27.41 13.14
CA LYS A 394 15.87 27.49 11.70
C LYS A 394 14.71 26.88 10.91
N MET A 395 14.39 27.44 9.74
CA MET A 395 13.46 26.79 8.82
C MET A 395 14.08 25.52 8.21
N ILE A 396 13.28 24.46 8.07
CA ILE A 396 13.68 23.20 7.43
C ILE A 396 12.50 22.60 6.67
N THR A 397 12.76 21.86 5.60
CA THR A 397 11.72 21.00 5.01
C THR A 397 11.63 19.65 5.75
N PRO A 398 10.48 18.95 5.74
CA PRO A 398 10.40 17.63 6.36
C PRO A 398 11.39 16.64 5.76
N GLY A 399 11.61 16.72 4.44
CA GLY A 399 12.57 15.87 3.74
C GLY A 399 14.03 16.11 4.15
N GLU A 400 14.41 17.35 4.47
CA GLU A 400 15.71 17.70 5.05
C GLU A 400 15.81 17.23 6.51
N TYR A 401 14.75 17.41 7.31
CA TYR A 401 14.74 16.97 8.71
C TYR A 401 14.92 15.45 8.86
N LEU A 402 14.27 14.66 8.00
CA LEU A 402 14.47 13.20 7.98
C LEU A 402 15.88 12.77 7.55
N GLN A 403 16.60 13.61 6.80
CA GLN A 403 18.00 13.34 6.45
C GLN A 403 18.92 13.61 7.64
N GLU A 404 18.60 14.64 8.44
CA GLU A 404 19.36 14.97 9.65
C GLU A 404 19.09 13.98 10.79
N TYR A 405 17.82 13.56 10.96
CA TYR A 405 17.39 12.65 12.02
C TYR A 405 16.67 11.41 11.46
N PRO A 406 17.40 10.43 10.92
CA PRO A 406 16.82 9.25 10.27
C PRO A 406 16.16 8.25 11.24
N ILE A 407 16.55 8.25 12.52
CA ILE A 407 15.99 7.37 13.55
C ILE A 407 14.72 8.01 14.10
N ALA A 408 13.60 7.28 14.18
CA ALA A 408 12.34 7.78 14.76
C ALA A 408 11.70 6.72 15.68
N ASP A 409 10.84 7.15 16.60
CA ASP A 409 9.99 6.23 17.35
C ASP A 409 9.06 5.52 16.37
N VAL A 410 8.76 4.24 16.64
CA VAL A 410 7.83 3.44 15.82
C VAL A 410 6.52 3.30 16.58
N GLY A 411 5.39 3.62 15.94
CA GLY A 411 4.08 3.50 16.59
C GLY A 411 2.90 3.50 15.63
N LYS A 412 1.80 2.90 16.07
CA LYS A 412 0.51 2.90 15.36
C LYS A 412 -0.22 4.20 15.64
N LEU A 413 -0.63 4.89 14.59
CA LEU A 413 -1.43 6.12 14.67
C LEU A 413 -2.90 5.78 14.88
N ASN A 414 -3.59 6.67 15.59
CA ASN A 414 -5.05 6.61 15.67
C ASN A 414 -5.72 7.26 14.47
N GLU A 415 -6.94 6.80 14.21
CA GLU A 415 -7.83 7.45 13.25
C GLU A 415 -8.05 8.90 13.64
N SER A 416 -7.92 9.78 12.68
CA SER A 416 -8.01 11.22 12.92
C SER A 416 -8.20 11.98 11.61
N SER A 417 -8.61 13.23 11.75
CA SER A 417 -8.51 14.24 10.71
C SER A 417 -8.16 15.58 11.37
N TRP A 418 -7.73 16.58 10.60
CA TRP A 418 -7.59 17.94 11.14
C TRP A 418 -8.92 18.73 11.16
N GLY A 419 -10.04 18.04 10.87
CA GLY A 419 -11.37 18.60 10.83
C GLY A 419 -12.00 18.77 12.22
N ARG A 420 -13.30 19.04 12.24
CA ARG A 420 -14.06 19.19 13.49
C ARG A 420 -13.95 17.94 14.36
N ASN A 421 -13.67 18.15 15.65
CA ASN A 421 -13.48 17.10 16.65
C ASN A 421 -12.41 16.06 16.30
N HIS A 422 -11.43 16.43 15.48
CA HIS A 422 -10.34 15.56 15.03
C HIS A 422 -10.82 14.25 14.36
N SER A 423 -11.98 14.28 13.70
CA SER A 423 -12.67 13.08 13.20
C SER A 423 -13.24 13.26 11.78
N ALA A 424 -13.92 12.24 11.26
CA ALA A 424 -14.60 12.32 9.96
C ALA A 424 -15.90 13.16 9.95
N GLU A 425 -16.29 13.78 11.06
CA GLU A 425 -17.62 14.43 11.25
C GLU A 425 -18.00 15.44 10.16
N VAL A 426 -17.04 16.17 9.59
CA VAL A 426 -17.30 17.12 8.49
C VAL A 426 -17.76 16.39 7.23
N TRP A 427 -17.16 15.23 6.94
CA TRP A 427 -17.40 14.49 5.71
C TRP A 427 -18.45 13.39 5.88
N LEU A 428 -18.71 12.91 7.10
CA LEU A 428 -19.73 11.90 7.39
C LEU A 428 -20.72 12.40 8.45
N GLN A 429 -21.82 12.96 7.98
CA GLN A 429 -22.95 13.40 8.81
C GLN A 429 -24.26 13.42 7.99
N ALA A 430 -25.39 13.64 8.66
CA ALA A 430 -26.73 13.47 8.07
C ALA A 430 -27.00 14.29 6.77
N ASN A 431 -26.28 15.39 6.52
CA ASN A 431 -26.46 16.20 5.32
C ASN A 431 -25.68 15.68 4.10
N ASN A 432 -24.66 14.82 4.29
CA ASN A 432 -23.80 14.32 3.21
C ASN A 432 -23.63 12.79 3.20
N ASP A 433 -24.10 12.06 4.21
CA ASP A 433 -24.03 10.59 4.30
C ASP A 433 -24.60 9.85 3.07
N TRP A 434 -25.62 10.43 2.43
CA TRP A 434 -26.31 9.87 1.28
C TRP A 434 -25.41 9.62 0.07
N ILE A 435 -24.25 10.30 -0.04
CA ILE A 435 -23.31 10.13 -1.15
C ILE A 435 -22.58 8.79 -1.08
N TYR A 436 -22.25 8.31 0.12
CA TYR A 436 -21.28 7.22 0.28
C TYR A 436 -21.77 5.89 -0.26
N ARG A 437 -23.05 5.56 -0.08
CA ARG A 437 -23.61 4.34 -0.68
C ARG A 437 -23.42 4.29 -2.20
N HIS A 438 -23.50 5.45 -2.88
CA HIS A 438 -23.35 5.54 -4.32
C HIS A 438 -21.87 5.52 -4.72
N LEU A 439 -21.02 6.21 -3.97
CA LEU A 439 -19.56 6.15 -4.17
C LEU A 439 -19.04 4.72 -3.98
N HIS A 440 -19.47 4.02 -2.94
CA HIS A 440 -19.06 2.64 -2.66
C HIS A 440 -19.54 1.65 -3.72
N GLN A 441 -20.77 1.81 -4.22
CA GLN A 441 -21.26 1.01 -5.36
C GLN A 441 -20.45 1.28 -6.63
N ALA A 442 -20.10 2.54 -6.88
CA ALA A 442 -19.29 2.91 -8.03
C ALA A 442 -17.84 2.39 -7.91
N GLU A 443 -17.24 2.40 -6.70
CA GLU A 443 -15.95 1.76 -6.41
C GLU A 443 -15.96 0.27 -6.77
N GLU A 444 -16.95 -0.46 -6.26
CA GLU A 444 -17.12 -1.89 -6.53
C GLU A 444 -17.26 -2.19 -8.02
N HIS A 445 -18.11 -1.43 -8.73
CA HIS A 445 -18.33 -1.62 -10.16
C HIS A 445 -17.07 -1.32 -10.98
N MET A 446 -16.33 -0.27 -10.62
CA MET A 446 -15.06 0.07 -11.27
C MET A 446 -14.02 -1.05 -11.10
N ILE A 447 -13.90 -1.61 -9.89
CA ILE A 447 -12.98 -2.71 -9.62
C ILE A 447 -13.39 -3.96 -10.40
N GLN A 448 -14.68 -4.29 -10.43
CA GLN A 448 -15.19 -5.43 -11.20
C GLN A 448 -14.86 -5.28 -12.69
N LEU A 449 -15.12 -4.11 -13.28
CA LEU A 449 -14.81 -3.83 -14.69
C LEU A 449 -13.30 -3.85 -14.98
N ALA A 450 -12.48 -3.33 -14.06
CA ALA A 450 -11.03 -3.34 -14.20
C ALA A 450 -10.45 -4.76 -14.11
N THR A 451 -10.97 -5.59 -13.20
CA THR A 451 -10.41 -6.91 -12.84
C THR A 451 -10.84 -8.04 -13.80
N LYS A 452 -12.01 -7.93 -14.43
CA LYS A 452 -12.47 -8.95 -15.38
C LYS A 452 -11.57 -8.98 -16.63
N HIS A 453 -10.56 -9.85 -16.61
CA HIS A 453 -9.59 -10.06 -17.68
C HIS A 453 -10.19 -10.61 -19.00
N GLU A 454 -11.38 -11.20 -18.97
CA GLU A 454 -12.05 -11.78 -20.15
C GLU A 454 -12.48 -10.71 -21.19
N HIS A 455 -12.66 -9.45 -20.79
CA HIS A 455 -13.09 -8.35 -21.67
C HIS A 455 -12.02 -7.88 -22.67
N LEU A 456 -10.74 -8.18 -22.41
CA LEU A 456 -9.62 -7.79 -23.30
C LEU A 456 -9.29 -8.87 -24.34
N ALA A 457 -9.75 -10.11 -24.14
CA ALA A 457 -9.37 -11.27 -24.97
C ALA A 457 -10.51 -11.79 -25.88
N ARG A 458 -11.78 -11.42 -25.64
CA ARG A 458 -12.94 -11.96 -26.38
C ARG A 458 -14.02 -10.94 -26.76
N HIS A 459 -13.67 -9.70 -27.11
CA HIS A 459 -14.65 -8.76 -27.65
C HIS A 459 -14.42 -8.58 -29.16
N GLY A 460 -15.30 -9.19 -29.95
CA GLY A 460 -15.30 -9.09 -31.41
C GLY A 460 -15.82 -7.75 -31.95
N ALA A 461 -16.39 -6.88 -31.10
CA ALA A 461 -17.06 -5.63 -31.49
C ALA A 461 -16.36 -4.33 -31.04
N LEU A 462 -15.73 -4.30 -29.85
CA LEU A 462 -15.03 -3.12 -29.31
C LEU A 462 -13.52 -3.23 -29.52
N THR A 463 -12.91 -2.18 -30.07
CA THR A 463 -11.44 -2.13 -30.14
C THR A 463 -10.85 -1.96 -28.74
N ALA A 464 -9.73 -2.62 -28.46
CA ALA A 464 -9.03 -2.50 -27.18
C ALA A 464 -8.67 -1.03 -26.81
N GLY A 465 -8.48 -0.17 -27.82
CA GLY A 465 -8.22 1.25 -27.63
C GLY A 465 -9.41 2.04 -27.09
N VAL A 466 -10.62 1.79 -27.61
CA VAL A 466 -11.85 2.46 -27.15
C VAL A 466 -12.19 2.02 -25.74
N LEU A 467 -12.17 0.71 -25.45
CA LEU A 467 -12.42 0.18 -24.11
C LEU A 467 -11.50 0.79 -23.05
N LYS A 468 -10.19 0.88 -23.35
CA LYS A 468 -9.21 1.51 -22.45
C LYS A 468 -9.53 2.98 -22.19
N ARG A 469 -9.91 3.75 -23.22
CA ARG A 469 -10.30 5.16 -23.08
C ARG A 469 -11.55 5.30 -22.20
N THR A 470 -12.57 4.49 -22.45
CA THR A 470 -13.82 4.49 -21.67
C THR A 470 -13.57 4.16 -20.21
N LEU A 471 -12.80 3.10 -19.91
CA LEU A 471 -12.44 2.74 -18.53
C LEU A 471 -11.62 3.82 -17.82
N ASN A 472 -10.69 4.46 -18.53
CA ASN A 472 -9.92 5.58 -17.99
C ASN A 472 -10.80 6.80 -17.70
N GLN A 473 -11.76 7.11 -18.57
CA GLN A 473 -12.73 8.19 -18.30
C GLN A 473 -13.65 7.83 -17.13
N ALA A 474 -14.14 6.59 -17.05
CA ALA A 474 -14.95 6.14 -15.92
C ALA A 474 -14.18 6.26 -14.59
N ALA A 475 -12.94 5.79 -14.54
CA ALA A 475 -12.07 5.98 -13.37
C ALA A 475 -11.92 7.46 -12.98
N ARG A 476 -11.82 8.36 -13.96
CA ARG A 476 -11.74 9.81 -13.72
C ARG A 476 -13.03 10.39 -13.16
N GLU A 477 -14.18 10.02 -13.71
CA GLU A 477 -15.49 10.44 -13.21
C GLU A 477 -15.70 9.97 -11.75
N LEU A 478 -15.35 8.71 -11.45
CA LEU A 478 -15.40 8.20 -10.08
C LEU A 478 -14.51 9.02 -9.13
N MET A 479 -13.25 9.28 -9.50
CA MET A 479 -12.38 10.11 -8.67
C MET A 479 -12.95 11.52 -8.47
N LEU A 480 -13.49 12.15 -9.51
CA LEU A 480 -14.11 13.48 -9.41
C LEU A 480 -15.33 13.48 -8.49
N ALA A 481 -16.13 12.41 -8.50
CA ALA A 481 -17.24 12.23 -7.56
C ALA A 481 -16.77 12.03 -6.12
N GLN A 482 -15.60 11.42 -5.90
CA GLN A 482 -15.03 11.13 -4.58
C GLN A 482 -14.35 12.33 -3.88
N SER A 483 -14.25 13.51 -4.52
CA SER A 483 -13.62 14.70 -3.93
C SER A 483 -14.26 15.06 -2.57
N SER A 484 -13.42 15.30 -1.55
CA SER A 484 -13.89 15.66 -0.20
C SER A 484 -14.62 17.00 -0.16
N ASP A 485 -14.33 17.88 -1.13
CA ASP A 485 -14.90 19.22 -1.26
C ASP A 485 -16.43 19.20 -1.30
N TRP A 486 -17.02 18.18 -1.94
CA TRP A 486 -18.47 18.10 -2.07
C TRP A 486 -19.14 17.92 -0.70
N ALA A 487 -18.65 16.99 0.11
CA ALA A 487 -19.16 16.77 1.45
C ALA A 487 -18.86 17.96 2.38
N PHE A 488 -17.69 18.59 2.22
CA PHE A 488 -17.31 19.80 2.95
C PHE A 488 -18.24 20.98 2.64
N ILE A 489 -18.55 21.24 1.37
CA ILE A 489 -19.46 22.32 0.95
C ILE A 489 -20.88 22.08 1.46
N MET A 490 -21.34 20.83 1.48
CA MET A 490 -22.64 20.45 2.06
C MET A 490 -22.69 20.73 3.57
N ASP A 491 -21.61 20.46 4.30
CA ASP A 491 -21.50 20.76 5.74
C ASP A 491 -21.43 22.27 6.03
N ALA A 492 -20.61 22.99 5.26
CA ALA A 492 -20.41 24.44 5.38
C ALA A 492 -21.63 25.28 4.94
N LYS A 493 -22.60 24.67 4.24
CA LYS A 493 -23.83 25.30 3.74
C LYS A 493 -23.58 26.53 2.85
N THR A 494 -22.55 26.49 2.01
CA THR A 494 -22.19 27.61 1.12
C THR A 494 -22.91 27.52 -0.22
N VAL A 495 -22.49 26.60 -1.11
CA VAL A 495 -23.09 26.35 -2.43
C VAL A 495 -23.55 24.89 -2.55
N VAL A 496 -24.47 24.50 -1.66
CA VAL A 496 -24.91 23.09 -1.49
C VAL A 496 -25.44 22.50 -2.79
N ASP A 497 -26.29 23.21 -3.52
CA ASP A 497 -26.87 22.72 -4.78
C ASP A 497 -25.80 22.40 -5.82
N TYR A 498 -24.72 23.19 -5.87
CA TYR A 498 -23.58 22.94 -6.74
C TYR A 498 -22.86 21.63 -6.36
N ALA A 499 -22.54 21.43 -5.08
CA ALA A 499 -21.87 20.21 -4.62
C ALA A 499 -22.71 18.95 -4.85
N VAL A 500 -24.03 19.04 -4.60
CA VAL A 500 -24.97 17.95 -4.88
C VAL A 500 -25.02 17.64 -6.37
N GLN A 501 -25.12 18.67 -7.22
CA GLN A 501 -25.14 18.50 -8.67
C GLN A 501 -23.83 17.90 -9.19
N ARG A 502 -22.67 18.37 -8.72
CA ARG A 502 -21.35 17.82 -9.11
C ARG A 502 -21.22 16.34 -8.77
N THR A 503 -21.60 15.96 -7.55
CA THR A 503 -21.58 14.56 -7.12
C THR A 503 -22.46 13.69 -8.03
N LYS A 504 -23.69 14.15 -8.30
CA LYS A 504 -24.65 13.43 -9.14
C LYS A 504 -24.23 13.36 -10.61
N ASP A 505 -23.69 14.43 -11.17
CA ASP A 505 -23.27 14.50 -12.57
C ASP A 505 -22.12 13.53 -12.83
N HIS A 506 -21.09 13.53 -11.98
CA HIS A 506 -19.95 12.62 -12.13
C HIS A 506 -20.35 11.16 -11.93
N LEU A 507 -21.17 10.85 -10.92
CA LEU A 507 -21.73 9.50 -10.76
C LEU A 507 -22.61 9.09 -11.94
N GLY A 508 -23.44 10.00 -12.45
CA GLY A 508 -24.28 9.75 -13.63
C GLY A 508 -23.45 9.46 -14.88
N CYS A 509 -22.39 10.23 -15.12
CA CYS A 509 -21.46 9.99 -16.23
C CYS A 509 -20.71 8.67 -16.04
N PHE A 510 -20.22 8.38 -14.83
CA PHE A 510 -19.59 7.11 -14.48
C PHE A 510 -20.49 5.92 -14.80
N HIS A 511 -21.70 5.87 -14.25
CA HIS A 511 -22.63 4.77 -14.47
C HIS A 511 -23.01 4.64 -15.95
N HIS A 512 -23.15 5.77 -16.66
CA HIS A 512 -23.44 5.73 -18.09
C HIS A 512 -22.31 5.09 -18.91
N LEU A 513 -21.05 5.40 -18.58
CA LEU A 513 -19.88 4.77 -19.22
C LEU A 513 -19.79 3.27 -18.88
N CYS A 514 -20.03 2.91 -17.61
CA CYS A 514 -20.05 1.51 -17.18
C CYS A 514 -21.14 0.71 -17.90
N ASP A 515 -22.36 1.24 -18.00
CA ASP A 515 -23.47 0.63 -18.76
C ASP A 515 -23.12 0.43 -20.24
N GLN A 516 -22.43 1.39 -20.86
CA GLN A 516 -21.96 1.27 -22.25
C GLN A 516 -20.90 0.17 -22.42
N ILE A 517 -20.00 0.01 -21.43
CA ILE A 517 -19.01 -1.07 -21.41
C ILE A 517 -19.72 -2.42 -21.25
N ASP A 518 -20.63 -2.54 -20.28
CA ASP A 518 -21.36 -3.78 -19.99
C ASP A 518 -22.24 -4.24 -21.18
N ARG A 519 -22.70 -3.31 -22.02
CA ARG A 519 -23.48 -3.58 -23.25
C ARG A 519 -22.63 -3.75 -24.50
N GLU A 520 -21.30 -3.62 -24.39
CA GLU A 520 -20.36 -3.61 -25.51
C GLU A 520 -20.69 -2.57 -26.60
N GLN A 521 -21.28 -1.43 -26.23
CA GLN A 521 -21.68 -0.36 -27.16
C GLN A 521 -21.31 1.01 -26.59
N VAL A 522 -20.12 1.50 -26.97
CA VAL A 522 -19.62 2.81 -26.54
C VAL A 522 -19.97 3.89 -27.56
N ASP A 523 -20.61 4.96 -27.08
CA ASP A 523 -20.79 6.19 -27.84
C ASP A 523 -19.48 7.01 -27.79
N GLU A 524 -18.66 6.87 -28.83
CA GLU A 524 -17.38 7.57 -28.93
C GLU A 524 -17.52 9.10 -29.01
N ALA A 525 -18.65 9.62 -29.51
CA ALA A 525 -18.87 11.06 -29.57
C ALA A 525 -19.15 11.60 -28.16
N PHE A 526 -19.98 10.90 -27.38
CA PHE A 526 -20.19 11.20 -25.97
C PHE A 526 -18.88 11.10 -25.17
N LEU A 527 -18.12 10.01 -25.35
CA LEU A 527 -16.83 9.82 -24.69
C LEU A 527 -15.85 10.96 -25.00
N ALA A 528 -15.72 11.36 -26.26
CA ALA A 528 -14.80 12.42 -26.67
C ALA A 528 -15.20 13.79 -26.09
N GLU A 529 -16.50 14.09 -26.00
CA GLU A 529 -16.98 15.31 -25.34
C GLU A 529 -16.74 15.30 -23.83
N LEU A 530 -16.90 14.13 -23.19
CA LEU A 530 -16.60 13.97 -21.77
C LEU A 530 -15.09 14.06 -21.48
N GLU A 531 -14.23 13.44 -22.29
CA GLU A 531 -12.76 13.57 -22.20
C GLU A 531 -12.31 15.04 -22.36
N LYS A 532 -12.99 15.81 -23.21
CA LYS A 532 -12.75 17.25 -23.35
C LYS A 532 -13.21 18.02 -22.12
N LYS A 533 -14.36 17.68 -21.51
CA LYS A 533 -14.93 18.37 -20.35
C LYS A 533 -14.14 18.07 -19.07
N ASP A 534 -13.91 16.79 -18.80
CA ASP A 534 -13.28 16.25 -17.61
C ASP A 534 -11.91 15.67 -18.01
N SER A 535 -10.96 16.58 -18.23
CA SER A 535 -9.64 16.29 -18.81
C SER A 535 -8.49 16.28 -17.80
N CYS A 536 -8.76 16.23 -16.49
CA CYS A 536 -7.72 16.11 -15.46
C CYS A 536 -7.03 14.74 -15.54
N PHE A 537 -5.79 14.61 -15.06
CA PHE A 537 -5.06 13.32 -15.02
C PHE A 537 -5.03 12.59 -16.39
N PRO A 538 -4.34 13.15 -17.40
CA PRO A 538 -4.27 12.53 -18.73
C PRO A 538 -3.63 11.13 -18.70
N ASP A 539 -2.74 10.89 -17.75
CA ASP A 539 -2.03 9.61 -17.59
C ASP A 539 -2.77 8.61 -16.69
N ILE A 540 -4.05 8.86 -16.31
CA ILE A 540 -4.83 7.95 -15.46
C ILE A 540 -4.81 6.51 -16.02
N GLN A 541 -4.77 5.53 -15.11
CA GLN A 541 -4.79 4.10 -15.47
C GLN A 541 -5.86 3.41 -14.66
N PHE A 542 -6.89 2.90 -15.36
CA PHE A 542 -7.91 2.05 -14.74
C PHE A 542 -7.31 0.80 -14.09
N GLN A 543 -6.11 0.37 -14.52
CA GLN A 543 -5.39 -0.78 -13.96
C GLN A 543 -5.10 -0.63 -12.46
N ASP A 544 -5.07 0.60 -11.93
CA ASP A 544 -4.90 0.81 -10.49
C ASP A 544 -6.07 0.22 -9.67
N TYR A 545 -7.25 0.06 -10.30
CA TYR A 545 -8.44 -0.57 -9.73
C TYR A 545 -8.47 -2.10 -9.91
N ILE A 546 -7.47 -2.73 -10.55
CA ILE A 546 -7.44 -4.20 -10.66
C ILE A 546 -7.22 -4.80 -9.27
N SER A 547 -8.18 -5.61 -8.84
CA SER A 547 -8.04 -6.39 -7.61
C SER A 547 -7.12 -7.58 -7.86
N ILE A 548 -6.27 -7.85 -6.87
CA ILE A 548 -5.40 -9.04 -6.83
C ILE A 548 -6.16 -10.30 -6.40
N HIS A 549 -7.40 -10.14 -5.91
CA HIS A 549 -8.27 -11.24 -5.51
C HIS A 549 -9.28 -11.59 -6.61
N PRO A 550 -9.49 -12.90 -6.88
CA PRO A 550 -10.58 -13.34 -7.75
C PRO A 550 -11.97 -12.93 -7.22
N VAL A 551 -12.08 -12.68 -5.91
CA VAL A 551 -13.29 -12.20 -5.24
C VAL A 551 -13.03 -10.76 -4.77
N SER A 552 -13.58 -9.79 -5.49
CA SER A 552 -13.51 -8.36 -5.19
C SER A 552 -14.70 -7.92 -4.32
N PRO A 553 -14.58 -6.88 -3.46
CA PRO A 553 -13.38 -6.08 -3.12
C PRO A 553 -12.79 -6.34 -1.70
N ILE A 554 -11.54 -5.92 -1.46
CA ILE A 554 -10.87 -5.98 -0.15
C ILE A 554 -11.19 -4.71 0.67
N PRO A 555 -11.65 -4.82 1.93
CA PRO A 555 -11.85 -3.66 2.79
C PRO A 555 -10.51 -3.08 3.31
N LEU A 556 -10.43 -1.75 3.45
CA LEU A 556 -9.25 -0.99 3.91
C LEU A 556 -8.77 -1.37 5.33
N ILE A 557 -9.67 -1.94 6.13
CA ILE A 557 -9.49 -2.34 7.53
C ILE A 557 -10.23 -3.68 7.66
N PRO A 558 -9.65 -4.78 8.18
CA PRO A 558 -10.50 -5.84 8.72
C PRO A 558 -11.27 -5.17 9.84
N SER A 559 -12.55 -4.87 9.60
CA SER A 559 -13.30 -3.94 10.43
C SER A 559 -13.15 -4.35 11.89
N ARG A 560 -13.12 -3.40 12.82
CA ARG A 560 -13.12 -3.74 14.25
C ARG A 560 -14.23 -4.75 14.56
N LEU A 561 -15.36 -4.64 13.85
CA LEU A 561 -16.41 -5.65 13.84
C LEU A 561 -15.94 -6.99 13.26
N GLU A 562 -15.30 -7.09 12.10
CA GLU A 562 -14.73 -8.34 11.55
C GLU A 562 -13.66 -8.94 12.47
N TRP A 563 -12.86 -8.12 13.15
CA TRP A 563 -11.89 -8.57 14.14
C TRP A 563 -12.59 -9.06 15.42
N GLU A 564 -13.55 -8.31 15.96
CA GLU A 564 -14.38 -8.71 17.10
C GLU A 564 -15.27 -9.92 16.75
N THR A 565 -15.77 -10.00 15.52
CA THR A 565 -16.55 -11.11 14.94
C THR A 565 -15.65 -12.30 14.73
N LEU A 566 -14.43 -12.14 14.23
CA LEU A 566 -13.44 -13.22 14.17
C LEU A 566 -13.13 -13.73 15.57
N LEU A 567 -12.89 -12.83 16.53
CA LEU A 567 -12.70 -13.19 17.93
C LEU A 567 -13.93 -13.92 18.48
N GLU A 568 -15.14 -13.48 18.15
CA GLU A 568 -16.41 -14.08 18.56
C GLU A 568 -16.68 -15.45 17.90
N GLU A 569 -16.41 -15.58 16.60
CA GLU A 569 -16.56 -16.80 15.80
C GLU A 569 -15.58 -17.88 16.24
N THR A 570 -14.39 -17.46 16.66
CA THR A 570 -13.31 -18.37 17.05
C THR A 570 -13.26 -18.66 18.55
N LYS A 571 -13.92 -17.88 19.42
CA LYS A 571 -13.80 -18.06 20.89
C LYS A 571 -14.32 -19.41 21.41
N HIS A 572 -15.34 -19.97 20.76
CA HIS A 572 -16.06 -21.15 21.25
C HIS A 572 -15.48 -22.48 20.77
N ARG A 573 -14.45 -22.46 19.91
CA ARG A 573 -13.85 -23.66 19.32
C ARG A 573 -12.33 -23.65 19.55
N PRO A 574 -11.65 -24.80 19.51
CA PRO A 574 -10.20 -24.84 19.60
C PRO A 574 -9.53 -24.15 18.41
N ASN A 575 -8.63 -23.21 18.69
CA ASN A 575 -7.86 -22.46 17.71
C ASN A 575 -6.46 -23.08 17.55
N VAL A 576 -6.19 -23.62 16.37
CA VAL A 576 -4.89 -24.17 15.98
C VAL A 576 -4.14 -23.15 15.15
N PHE A 577 -2.99 -22.70 15.63
CA PHE A 577 -2.10 -21.78 14.92
C PHE A 577 -0.93 -22.55 14.32
N MET A 578 -0.94 -22.68 13.00
CA MET A 578 0.13 -23.29 12.21
C MET A 578 1.15 -22.22 11.81
N LEU A 579 2.42 -22.43 12.14
CA LEU A 579 3.51 -21.51 11.84
C LEU A 579 4.34 -22.07 10.69
N ALA A 580 4.40 -21.35 9.56
CA ALA A 580 5.12 -21.78 8.37
C ALA A 580 5.67 -20.59 7.59
N TRP A 581 6.93 -20.66 7.14
CA TRP A 581 7.57 -19.55 6.41
C TRP A 581 7.09 -19.40 4.96
N GLU A 582 6.53 -20.46 4.37
CA GLU A 582 5.92 -20.49 3.04
C GLU A 582 4.49 -21.05 3.10
N TYR A 583 3.60 -20.46 2.30
CA TYR A 583 2.19 -20.81 2.13
C TYR A 583 1.69 -20.14 0.85
N PRO A 584 0.77 -20.73 0.05
CA PRO A 584 0.33 -20.16 -1.22
C PRO A 584 -0.11 -18.70 -1.06
N PRO A 585 0.22 -17.79 -2.01
CA PRO A 585 0.88 -18.05 -3.30
C PRO A 585 2.40 -18.28 -3.23
N LYS A 586 3.04 -18.10 -2.06
CA LYS A 586 4.47 -18.35 -1.90
C LYS A 586 4.76 -19.85 -1.84
N ASN A 587 5.21 -20.42 -2.96
CA ASN A 587 5.51 -21.84 -3.12
C ASN A 587 6.99 -22.05 -3.49
N VAL A 588 7.87 -22.26 -2.50
CA VAL A 588 9.30 -22.55 -2.74
C VAL A 588 9.56 -24.06 -2.73
N GLY A 589 8.84 -24.82 -1.91
CA GLY A 589 9.01 -26.27 -1.80
C GLY A 589 7.75 -27.06 -1.42
N GLY A 590 7.95 -28.32 -1.06
CA GLY A 590 6.88 -29.23 -0.66
C GLY A 590 6.25 -28.89 0.71
N LEU A 591 6.91 -28.07 1.54
CA LEU A 591 6.37 -27.66 2.83
C LEU A 591 5.14 -26.77 2.62
N SER A 592 5.18 -25.78 1.72
CA SER A 592 4.00 -24.96 1.39
C SER A 592 2.78 -25.82 1.03
N ARG A 593 2.98 -26.81 0.15
CA ARG A 593 1.92 -27.74 -0.27
C ARG A 593 1.37 -28.59 0.87
N ALA A 594 2.25 -29.11 1.73
CA ALA A 594 1.85 -29.92 2.87
C ALA A 594 1.07 -29.10 3.91
N VAL A 595 1.54 -27.89 4.24
CA VAL A 595 0.85 -27.00 5.19
C VAL A 595 -0.50 -26.59 4.64
N HIS A 596 -0.56 -26.18 3.37
CA HIS A 596 -1.79 -25.79 2.68
C HIS A 596 -2.86 -26.88 2.74
N ALA A 597 -2.53 -28.08 2.24
CA ALA A 597 -3.50 -29.16 2.17
C ALA A 597 -3.89 -29.70 3.57
N LEU A 598 -2.95 -29.71 4.52
CA LEU A 598 -3.26 -30.08 5.90
C LEU A 598 -4.18 -29.06 6.58
N SER A 599 -3.91 -27.76 6.43
CA SER A 599 -4.73 -26.71 7.04
C SER A 599 -6.17 -26.74 6.51
N GLU A 600 -6.35 -26.93 5.20
CA GLU A 600 -7.68 -27.06 4.59
C GLU A 600 -8.38 -28.34 5.04
N ALA A 601 -7.66 -29.46 5.10
CA ALA A 601 -8.24 -30.72 5.56
C ALA A 601 -8.65 -30.69 7.05
N LEU A 602 -7.94 -29.93 7.89
CA LEU A 602 -8.33 -29.69 9.27
C LEU A 602 -9.54 -28.73 9.36
N ALA A 603 -9.53 -27.64 8.59
CA ALA A 603 -10.63 -26.67 8.54
C ALA A 603 -11.93 -27.30 8.02
N ALA A 604 -11.86 -28.11 6.98
CA ALA A 604 -13.00 -28.86 6.43
C ALA A 604 -13.64 -29.84 7.43
N ARG A 605 -12.89 -30.22 8.48
CA ARG A 605 -13.39 -31.06 9.59
C ARG A 605 -13.92 -30.24 10.77
N GLY A 606 -13.95 -28.92 10.63
CA GLY A 606 -14.47 -28.00 11.63
C GLY A 606 -13.47 -27.60 12.71
N GLU A 607 -12.17 -27.62 12.44
CA GLU A 607 -11.21 -26.96 13.35
C GLU A 607 -11.00 -25.51 12.93
N ILE A 608 -10.82 -24.60 13.89
CA ILE A 608 -10.44 -23.22 13.57
C ILE A 608 -8.93 -23.23 13.33
N VAL A 609 -8.53 -23.09 12.07
CA VAL A 609 -7.12 -23.12 11.68
C VAL A 609 -6.66 -21.73 11.27
N HIS A 610 -5.64 -21.23 11.95
CA HIS A 610 -4.91 -20.04 11.56
C HIS A 610 -3.55 -20.43 11.01
N VAL A 611 -3.14 -19.88 9.87
CA VAL A 611 -1.79 -20.03 9.33
C VAL A 611 -1.07 -18.70 9.43
N ILE A 612 0.05 -18.66 10.16
CA ILE A 612 0.93 -17.51 10.22
C ILE A 612 2.10 -17.74 9.26
N THR A 613 2.25 -16.84 8.30
CA THR A 613 3.25 -16.95 7.25
C THR A 613 3.84 -15.59 6.84
N THR A 614 4.74 -15.59 5.87
CA THR A 614 5.41 -14.37 5.40
C THR A 614 4.65 -13.70 4.25
N SER A 615 4.77 -12.39 4.14
CA SER A 615 4.18 -11.60 3.06
C SER A 615 4.67 -12.07 1.69
N HIS A 616 3.79 -11.95 0.70
CA HIS A 616 4.09 -12.20 -0.71
C HIS A 616 3.51 -11.06 -1.55
N TYR A 617 4.23 -10.65 -2.59
CA TYR A 617 3.77 -9.60 -3.48
C TYR A 617 2.45 -10.01 -4.15
N GLY A 618 1.41 -9.18 -4.04
CA GLY A 618 0.09 -9.49 -4.60
C GLY A 618 -0.78 -10.42 -3.75
N ALA A 619 -0.42 -10.69 -2.49
CA ALA A 619 -1.27 -11.40 -1.52
C ALA A 619 -1.68 -10.48 -0.35
N PRO A 620 -2.88 -10.62 0.22
CA PRO A 620 -3.37 -9.77 1.29
C PRO A 620 -2.65 -10.11 2.59
N CYS A 621 -2.55 -9.14 3.51
CA CYS A 621 -1.97 -9.40 4.82
C CYS A 621 -2.84 -10.36 5.67
N PHE A 622 -4.13 -10.45 5.35
CA PHE A 622 -5.06 -11.37 5.99
C PHE A 622 -6.13 -11.82 4.99
N GLU A 623 -6.48 -13.11 4.99
CA GLU A 623 -7.60 -13.65 4.21
C GLU A 623 -8.15 -14.92 4.83
N LYS A 624 -9.42 -15.24 4.52
CA LYS A 624 -10.01 -16.55 4.82
C LYS A 624 -10.10 -17.35 3.52
N MET A 625 -9.30 -18.41 3.40
CA MET A 625 -9.19 -19.26 2.21
C MET A 625 -9.59 -20.69 2.56
N ASN A 626 -10.66 -21.21 1.96
CA ASN A 626 -11.19 -22.55 2.23
C ASN A 626 -11.33 -22.85 3.74
N ASP A 627 -11.95 -21.91 4.47
CA ASP A 627 -12.13 -21.90 5.93
C ASP A 627 -10.85 -21.82 6.79
N VAL A 628 -9.69 -21.61 6.17
CA VAL A 628 -8.41 -21.34 6.86
C VAL A 628 -8.19 -19.83 6.97
N TYR A 629 -7.85 -19.34 8.16
CA TYR A 629 -7.50 -17.94 8.39
C TYR A 629 -6.00 -17.72 8.18
N VAL A 630 -5.61 -17.05 7.09
CA VAL A 630 -4.21 -16.86 6.72
C VAL A 630 -3.76 -15.46 7.09
N HIS A 631 -2.67 -15.37 7.85
CA HIS A 631 -2.05 -14.11 8.29
C HIS A 631 -0.66 -14.01 7.66
N ARG A 632 -0.43 -13.00 6.82
CA ARG A 632 0.83 -12.79 6.08
C ARG A 632 1.57 -11.57 6.61
N LEU A 633 2.69 -11.83 7.27
CA LEU A 633 3.44 -10.82 8.00
C LEU A 633 4.56 -10.24 7.14
N PRO A 634 4.68 -8.89 7.04
CA PRO A 634 5.86 -8.28 6.44
C PRO A 634 7.08 -8.58 7.32
N VAL A 635 8.17 -9.00 6.69
CA VAL A 635 9.47 -9.16 7.36
C VAL A 635 10.35 -8.01 6.88
N GLU A 636 10.70 -7.10 7.80
CA GLU A 636 11.55 -5.95 7.49
C GLU A 636 12.92 -6.42 7.01
N TYR A 637 13.34 -5.96 5.83
CA TYR A 637 14.61 -6.36 5.22
C TYR A 637 15.73 -5.44 5.72
N SER A 638 16.62 -5.95 6.57
CA SER A 638 17.75 -5.18 7.14
C SER A 638 18.92 -4.90 6.17
N GLY A 639 18.88 -5.43 4.94
CA GLY A 639 19.93 -5.28 3.93
C GLY A 639 21.04 -6.35 4.07
N ASP A 640 21.38 -7.02 2.97
CA ASP A 640 22.46 -8.02 2.81
C ASP A 640 22.71 -9.00 3.97
N THR A 641 21.64 -9.56 4.55
CA THR A 641 21.77 -10.61 5.55
C THR A 641 21.43 -11.99 4.97
N HIS A 642 22.27 -12.97 5.32
CA HIS A 642 22.10 -14.38 4.95
C HIS A 642 20.74 -14.91 5.40
N PHE A 643 20.13 -15.83 4.63
CA PHE A 643 18.79 -16.42 4.90
C PHE A 643 18.53 -16.79 6.37
N TYR A 644 19.55 -17.28 7.09
CA TYR A 644 19.47 -17.59 8.51
C TYR A 644 19.09 -16.39 9.40
N HIS A 645 19.67 -15.20 9.17
CA HIS A 645 19.30 -13.99 9.91
C HIS A 645 17.88 -13.54 9.58
N TRP A 646 17.48 -13.62 8.31
CA TRP A 646 16.11 -13.35 7.89
C TRP A 646 15.10 -14.28 8.60
N THR A 647 15.44 -15.55 8.88
CA THR A 647 14.57 -16.42 9.68
C THR A 647 14.36 -15.88 11.10
N PHE A 648 15.35 -15.24 11.71
CA PHE A 648 15.20 -14.64 13.04
C PHE A 648 14.24 -13.44 13.01
N GLU A 649 14.36 -12.55 12.03
CA GLU A 649 13.46 -11.40 11.83
C GLU A 649 12.02 -11.86 11.59
N MET A 650 11.84 -12.91 10.77
CA MET A 650 10.54 -13.54 10.57
C MET A 650 9.94 -14.05 11.90
N ASN A 651 10.73 -14.69 12.76
CA ASN A 651 10.24 -15.15 14.05
C ASN A 651 9.83 -13.99 14.96
N LEU A 652 10.54 -12.85 14.93
CA LEU A 652 10.14 -11.67 15.69
C LEU A 652 8.78 -11.15 15.24
N ALA A 653 8.54 -11.05 13.93
CA ALA A 653 7.26 -10.63 13.38
C ALA A 653 6.12 -11.60 13.78
N MET A 654 6.37 -12.91 13.70
CA MET A 654 5.41 -13.94 14.13
C MET A 654 5.10 -13.85 15.62
N THR A 655 6.11 -13.68 16.48
CA THR A 655 5.93 -13.51 17.92
C THR A 655 5.11 -12.27 18.23
N ASP A 656 5.46 -11.11 17.67
CA ASP A 656 4.76 -9.85 17.89
C ASP A 656 3.28 -9.94 17.47
N HIS A 657 3.00 -10.56 16.33
CA HIS A 657 1.62 -10.79 15.87
C HIS A 657 0.83 -11.68 16.83
N LEU A 658 1.43 -12.79 17.31
CA LEU A 658 0.77 -13.73 18.22
C LEU A 658 0.57 -13.16 19.62
N VAL A 659 1.52 -12.36 20.12
CA VAL A 659 1.38 -11.61 21.38
C VAL A 659 0.22 -10.62 21.26
N LYS A 660 0.19 -9.82 20.19
CA LYS A 660 -0.92 -8.89 19.92
C LYS A 660 -2.25 -9.62 19.81
N TRP A 661 -2.31 -10.77 19.14
CA TRP A 661 -3.52 -11.59 19.07
C TRP A 661 -4.03 -11.97 20.47
N LYS A 662 -3.15 -12.49 21.34
CA LYS A 662 -3.51 -12.84 22.72
C LYS A 662 -3.94 -11.64 23.55
N GLU A 663 -3.19 -10.54 23.49
CA GLU A 663 -3.46 -9.33 24.27
C GLU A 663 -4.80 -8.67 23.89
N ASN A 664 -5.24 -8.83 22.64
CA ASN A 664 -6.54 -8.35 22.16
C ASN A 664 -7.70 -9.35 22.39
N GLY A 665 -7.52 -10.33 23.28
CA GLY A 665 -8.57 -11.29 23.65
C GLY A 665 -8.64 -12.53 22.76
N GLY A 666 -7.71 -12.69 21.82
CA GLY A 666 -7.65 -13.84 20.92
C GLY A 666 -7.35 -15.16 21.62
N ARG A 667 -8.04 -16.21 21.20
CA ARG A 667 -7.80 -17.58 21.69
C ARG A 667 -6.74 -18.27 20.83
N ILE A 668 -5.87 -19.05 21.47
CA ILE A 668 -4.86 -19.93 20.85
C ILE A 668 -4.80 -21.13 21.78
N ASP A 669 -5.15 -22.31 21.26
CA ASP A 669 -5.22 -23.56 22.03
C ASP A 669 -4.08 -24.51 21.67
N LEU A 670 -3.55 -24.41 20.46
CA LEU A 670 -2.43 -25.24 20.02
C LEU A 670 -1.57 -24.49 19.00
N LEU A 671 -0.26 -24.58 19.15
CA LEU A 671 0.71 -24.17 18.14
C LEU A 671 1.18 -25.40 17.37
N HIS A 672 1.24 -25.29 16.05
CA HIS A 672 1.82 -26.30 15.17
C HIS A 672 2.93 -25.69 14.33
N ALA A 673 4.18 -25.95 14.74
CA ALA A 673 5.37 -25.45 14.07
C ALA A 673 5.79 -26.37 12.93
N HIS A 674 6.00 -25.81 11.74
CA HIS A 674 6.55 -26.53 10.59
C HIS A 674 8.01 -26.19 10.37
N ASP A 675 8.88 -27.16 10.68
CA ASP A 675 10.34 -27.10 10.60
C ASP A 675 11.01 -26.02 11.47
N TRP A 676 12.35 -26.05 11.50
CA TRP A 676 13.19 -25.24 12.37
C TRP A 676 13.08 -23.72 12.15
N MET A 677 12.62 -23.29 10.97
CA MET A 677 12.57 -21.86 10.62
C MET A 677 11.65 -21.06 11.54
N VAL A 678 10.68 -21.69 12.21
CA VAL A 678 9.73 -21.03 13.12
C VAL A 678 10.00 -21.34 14.61
N THR A 679 11.18 -21.88 14.92
CA THR A 679 11.54 -22.37 16.27
C THR A 679 11.41 -21.30 17.34
N HIS A 680 11.88 -20.08 17.07
CA HIS A 680 11.92 -19.03 18.08
C HIS A 680 10.51 -18.54 18.44
N ALA A 681 9.66 -18.30 17.45
CA ALA A 681 8.27 -17.88 17.67
C ALA A 681 7.47 -18.97 18.37
N ALA A 682 7.59 -20.22 17.91
CA ALA A 682 6.92 -21.36 18.53
C ALA A 682 7.30 -21.54 20.01
N LYS A 683 8.61 -21.48 20.30
CA LYS A 683 9.13 -21.61 21.67
C LYS A 683 8.66 -20.46 22.56
N GLU A 684 8.76 -19.22 22.08
CA GLU A 684 8.44 -18.04 22.87
C GLU A 684 6.96 -18.05 23.24
N ILE A 685 6.05 -18.17 22.26
CA ILE A 685 4.61 -18.15 22.50
C ILE A 685 4.16 -19.32 23.38
N LYS A 686 4.76 -20.51 23.23
CA LYS A 686 4.57 -21.62 24.17
C LYS A 686 4.94 -21.20 25.59
N ALA A 687 6.14 -20.65 25.78
CA ALA A 687 6.66 -20.32 27.11
C ALA A 687 5.89 -19.17 27.77
N SER A 688 5.53 -18.13 27.01
CA SER A 688 4.83 -16.95 27.53
C SER A 688 3.39 -17.25 27.94
N TYR A 689 2.71 -18.15 27.24
CA TYR A 689 1.26 -18.39 27.42
C TYR A 689 0.88 -19.82 27.82
N GLY A 690 1.85 -20.72 28.00
CA GLY A 690 1.61 -22.11 28.39
C GLY A 690 0.85 -22.93 27.33
N ILE A 691 0.97 -22.58 26.05
CA ILE A 691 0.19 -23.19 24.96
C ILE A 691 0.85 -24.50 24.51
N PRO A 692 0.09 -25.60 24.33
CA PRO A 692 0.58 -26.82 23.71
C PRO A 692 1.24 -26.58 22.36
N LEU A 693 2.42 -27.19 22.17
CA LEU A 693 3.21 -27.06 20.95
C LEU A 693 3.40 -28.43 20.31
N VAL A 694 3.09 -28.53 19.02
CA VAL A 694 3.43 -29.65 18.15
C VAL A 694 4.44 -29.17 17.11
N ALA A 695 5.40 -30.01 16.75
CA ALA A 695 6.32 -29.72 15.66
C ALA A 695 6.27 -30.80 14.59
N THR A 696 6.13 -30.43 13.32
CA THR A 696 6.38 -31.33 12.18
C THR A 696 7.78 -31.07 11.64
N ILE A 697 8.59 -32.12 11.58
CA ILE A 697 9.91 -32.10 10.93
C ILE A 697 9.78 -32.78 9.58
N HIS A 698 9.89 -32.00 8.51
CA HIS A 698 9.75 -32.50 7.13
C HIS A 698 11.07 -33.06 6.59
N ALA A 699 12.20 -32.53 7.06
CA ALA A 699 13.55 -33.00 6.74
C ALA A 699 14.51 -32.57 7.85
N THR A 700 15.68 -33.19 7.93
CA THR A 700 16.76 -32.73 8.81
C THR A 700 17.95 -32.22 8.02
N GLU A 701 18.65 -31.22 8.57
CA GLU A 701 19.90 -30.72 7.99
C GLU A 701 20.98 -31.80 8.00
N TRP A 702 20.95 -32.70 9.00
CA TRP A 702 21.80 -33.88 9.04
C TRP A 702 21.58 -34.78 7.82
N GLY A 703 20.33 -35.13 7.53
CA GLY A 703 19.98 -36.01 6.41
C GLY A 703 20.26 -35.38 5.05
N ARG A 704 19.92 -34.09 4.87
CA ARG A 704 20.23 -33.34 3.63
C ARG A 704 21.72 -33.36 3.28
N ASN A 705 22.58 -33.37 4.29
CA ASN A 705 24.03 -33.41 4.13
C ASN A 705 24.63 -34.81 4.38
N GLN A 706 23.83 -35.87 4.21
CA GLN A 706 24.27 -37.27 4.26
C GLN A 706 25.03 -37.64 5.54
N GLY A 707 24.62 -37.04 6.65
CA GLY A 707 25.19 -37.26 7.96
C GLY A 707 26.46 -36.48 8.27
N ASN A 708 26.78 -35.44 7.50
CA ASN A 708 27.92 -34.58 7.77
C ASN A 708 27.53 -33.10 7.90
N LEU A 709 27.86 -32.46 9.03
CA LEU A 709 27.63 -31.04 9.27
C LEU A 709 28.96 -30.27 9.26
N HIS A 710 29.42 -29.90 8.07
CA HIS A 710 30.73 -29.28 7.88
C HIS A 710 30.76 -27.79 8.25
N SER A 711 29.70 -27.05 7.93
CA SER A 711 29.63 -25.60 8.17
C SER A 711 29.02 -25.24 9.54
N GLU A 712 29.32 -24.04 10.01
CA GLU A 712 28.71 -23.49 11.22
C GLU A 712 27.20 -23.30 11.05
N LEU A 713 26.77 -22.82 9.88
CA LEU A 713 25.36 -22.67 9.53
C LEU A 713 24.60 -24.00 9.65
N GLN A 714 25.13 -25.09 9.08
CA GLN A 714 24.54 -26.43 9.18
C GLN A 714 24.40 -26.88 10.64
N ARG A 715 25.41 -26.65 11.47
CA ARG A 715 25.36 -26.97 12.91
C ARG A 715 24.32 -26.14 13.65
N ASN A 716 24.19 -24.85 13.32
CA ASN A 716 23.20 -23.96 13.93
C ASN A 716 21.77 -24.36 13.55
N ILE A 717 21.52 -24.68 12.27
CA ILE A 717 20.23 -25.21 11.81
C ILE A 717 19.89 -26.51 12.56
N HIS A 718 20.83 -27.45 12.61
CA HIS A 718 20.64 -28.72 13.33
C HIS A 718 20.33 -28.52 14.82
N GLN A 719 20.96 -27.53 15.47
CA GLN A 719 20.63 -27.16 16.85
C GLN A 719 19.22 -26.57 16.99
N LEU A 720 18.74 -25.78 16.03
CA LEU A 720 17.37 -25.28 16.03
C LEU A 720 16.34 -26.40 15.80
N GLU A 721 16.61 -27.35 14.90
CA GLU A 721 15.80 -28.56 14.71
C GLU A 721 15.70 -29.37 16.02
N TRP A 722 16.83 -29.61 16.69
CA TRP A 722 16.86 -30.26 18.00
C TRP A 722 16.04 -29.48 19.03
N LYS A 723 16.23 -28.16 19.09
CA LYS A 723 15.55 -27.29 20.07
C LYS A 723 14.05 -27.28 19.86
N LEU A 724 13.57 -27.19 18.61
CA LEU A 724 12.15 -27.24 18.30
C LEU A 724 11.54 -28.58 18.74
N THR A 725 12.20 -29.69 18.39
CA THR A 725 11.71 -31.03 18.76
C THR A 725 11.79 -31.31 20.26
N TYR A 726 12.77 -30.73 20.96
CA TYR A 726 12.85 -30.75 22.42
C TYR A 726 11.68 -29.99 23.06
N GLU A 727 11.40 -28.78 22.57
CA GLU A 727 10.33 -27.92 23.09
C GLU A 727 8.92 -28.41 22.75
N ALA A 728 8.72 -29.10 21.64
CA ALA A 728 7.40 -29.63 21.29
C ALA A 728 6.92 -30.67 22.31
N HIS A 729 5.62 -30.76 22.55
CA HIS A 729 4.99 -31.84 23.33
C HIS A 729 4.87 -33.11 22.49
N ARG A 730 4.60 -32.95 21.19
CA ARG A 730 4.57 -34.02 20.19
C ARG A 730 5.40 -33.63 18.97
N VAL A 731 6.10 -34.60 18.40
CA VAL A 731 6.86 -34.43 17.16
C VAL A 731 6.23 -35.31 16.09
N PHE A 732 5.86 -34.70 14.97
CA PHE A 732 5.34 -35.40 13.81
C PHE A 732 6.40 -35.49 12.73
N VAL A 733 6.48 -36.66 12.11
CA VAL A 733 7.40 -36.96 11.01
C VAL A 733 6.64 -37.67 9.89
N CYS A 734 7.16 -37.58 8.68
CA CYS A 734 6.47 -38.07 7.48
C CYS A 734 6.66 -39.56 7.18
N SER A 735 7.60 -40.24 7.84
CA SER A 735 7.95 -41.64 7.53
C SER A 735 8.57 -42.34 8.74
N SER A 736 8.63 -43.68 8.71
CA SER A 736 9.33 -44.44 9.75
C SER A 736 10.84 -44.19 9.70
N TYR A 737 11.42 -44.00 8.52
CA TYR A 737 12.78 -43.50 8.34
C TYR A 737 13.03 -42.20 9.13
N MET A 738 12.15 -41.21 8.97
CA MET A 738 12.30 -39.93 9.68
C MET A 738 12.10 -40.07 11.18
N LYS A 739 11.24 -41.00 11.63
CA LYS A 739 11.08 -41.33 13.06
C LYS A 739 12.38 -41.84 13.65
N ASP A 740 13.03 -42.78 12.97
CA ASP A 740 14.30 -43.35 13.40
C ASP A 740 15.44 -42.33 13.32
N GLU A 741 15.49 -41.52 12.25
CA GLU A 741 16.49 -40.45 12.09
C GLU A 741 16.40 -39.42 13.22
N VAL A 742 15.22 -38.82 13.41
CA VAL A 742 14.96 -37.80 14.44
C VAL A 742 15.13 -38.37 15.84
N GLY A 743 14.64 -39.59 16.10
CA GLY A 743 14.83 -40.29 17.38
C GLY A 743 16.31 -40.51 17.70
N ARG A 744 17.11 -40.92 16.73
CA ARG A 744 18.54 -41.19 16.89
C ARG A 744 19.38 -39.92 17.02
N ILE A 745 19.24 -38.96 16.10
CA ILE A 745 20.15 -37.79 16.06
C ILE A 745 19.82 -36.76 17.14
N PHE A 746 18.56 -36.65 17.55
CA PHE A 746 18.14 -35.73 18.61
C PHE A 746 17.92 -36.41 19.97
N ASN A 747 18.09 -37.74 20.01
CA ASN A 747 17.97 -38.57 21.21
C ASN A 747 16.60 -38.41 21.91
N LEU A 748 15.54 -38.33 21.09
CA LEU A 748 14.17 -38.08 21.54
C LEU A 748 13.47 -39.38 21.96
N PRO A 749 12.58 -39.34 22.98
CA PRO A 749 11.74 -40.48 23.33
C PRO A 749 10.85 -40.92 22.14
N LEU A 750 10.86 -42.20 21.80
CA LEU A 750 10.12 -42.73 20.63
C LEU A 750 8.60 -42.61 20.77
N ASP A 751 8.09 -42.56 22.00
CA ASP A 751 6.70 -42.33 22.31
C ASP A 751 6.28 -40.88 22.04
N LYS A 752 7.23 -39.92 22.00
CA LYS A 752 7.01 -38.52 21.62
C LYS A 752 6.80 -38.33 20.12
N ILE A 753 7.27 -39.27 19.31
CA ILE A 753 7.32 -39.17 17.84
C ILE A 753 6.20 -40.00 17.20
N SER A 754 5.32 -39.31 16.47
CA SER A 754 4.22 -39.92 15.70
C SER A 754 4.45 -39.76 14.20
N ILE A 755 4.08 -40.80 13.43
CA ILE A 755 4.23 -40.79 11.97
C ILE A 755 2.92 -40.33 11.34
N TYR A 756 2.99 -39.24 10.59
CA TYR A 756 1.91 -38.71 9.76
C TYR A 756 2.46 -38.43 8.37
N PRO A 757 2.21 -39.31 7.38
CA PRO A 757 2.71 -39.12 6.03
C PRO A 757 2.13 -37.84 5.41
N ASN A 758 2.83 -37.27 4.43
CA ASN A 758 2.23 -36.22 3.61
C ASN A 758 1.17 -36.83 2.71
N GLY A 759 0.02 -36.17 2.61
CA GLY A 759 -1.05 -36.61 1.74
C GLY A 759 -0.96 -36.05 0.33
N ILE A 760 -1.88 -36.48 -0.51
CA ILE A 760 -2.09 -35.98 -1.86
C ILE A 760 -3.58 -35.76 -2.11
N GLN A 761 -3.89 -34.76 -2.92
CA GLN A 761 -5.23 -34.55 -3.44
C GLN A 761 -5.33 -35.23 -4.80
N ILE A 762 -6.25 -36.19 -4.93
CA ILE A 762 -6.47 -36.88 -6.21
C ILE A 762 -7.26 -35.95 -7.14
N PRO A 763 -6.80 -35.72 -8.39
CA PRO A 763 -7.56 -34.97 -9.39
C PRO A 763 -8.94 -35.61 -9.65
N SER A 764 -9.97 -34.78 -9.85
CA SER A 764 -11.32 -35.29 -10.18
C SER A 764 -11.32 -35.96 -11.56
N PRO A 765 -12.10 -37.04 -11.79
CA PRO A 765 -12.20 -37.68 -13.11
C PRO A 765 -12.61 -36.72 -14.23
N LEU A 766 -13.34 -35.64 -13.91
CA LEU A 766 -13.82 -34.63 -14.87
C LEU A 766 -12.72 -33.69 -15.41
N SER A 767 -11.54 -33.62 -14.77
CA SER A 767 -10.38 -32.85 -15.28
C SER A 767 -9.48 -33.66 -16.22
N LEU A 768 -9.76 -34.94 -16.42
CA LEU A 768 -9.18 -35.72 -17.51
C LEU A 768 -9.96 -35.37 -18.79
N ILE A 769 -9.57 -34.27 -19.43
CA ILE A 769 -10.13 -33.85 -20.73
C ILE A 769 -10.05 -35.03 -21.70
N ASP A 770 -11.21 -35.31 -22.32
CA ASP A 770 -11.51 -36.25 -23.41
C ASP A 770 -10.33 -37.13 -23.89
N ASP A 771 -10.48 -38.44 -23.70
CA ASP A 771 -9.66 -39.52 -24.25
C ASP A 771 -9.75 -39.62 -25.81
N GLN A 772 -10.17 -38.53 -26.48
CA GLN A 772 -10.47 -38.42 -27.92
C GLN A 772 -9.52 -37.49 -28.68
N LEU A 773 -8.35 -37.15 -28.14
CA LEU A 773 -7.26 -36.65 -29.00
C LEU A 773 -6.62 -37.84 -29.71
N ASP A 774 -6.92 -37.97 -31.00
CA ASP A 774 -6.23 -38.84 -31.97
C ASP A 774 -4.73 -38.91 -31.64
N LYS A 775 -4.28 -39.99 -30.98
CA LYS A 775 -2.88 -40.18 -30.59
C LYS A 775 -2.06 -40.27 -31.87
N PRO A 776 -1.29 -39.23 -32.27
CA PRO A 776 -0.29 -39.41 -33.32
C PRO A 776 0.69 -40.42 -32.73
N ALA A 777 1.16 -41.38 -33.54
CA ALA A 777 2.09 -42.41 -33.11
C ALA A 777 3.15 -41.81 -32.17
N LYS A 778 3.09 -42.17 -30.87
CA LYS A 778 4.05 -41.81 -29.83
C LYS A 778 5.43 -42.29 -30.27
N ALA A 779 6.13 -41.50 -31.08
CA ALA A 779 7.41 -41.92 -31.64
C ALA A 779 8.53 -41.95 -30.58
N ASN A 780 8.30 -41.35 -29.40
CA ASN A 780 9.27 -41.28 -28.32
C ASN A 780 8.70 -41.85 -27.00
N LYS A 781 9.57 -42.49 -26.22
CA LYS A 781 9.27 -42.97 -24.85
C LYS A 781 9.72 -41.91 -23.84
N ILE A 782 8.82 -41.36 -23.04
CA ILE A 782 9.10 -40.22 -22.15
C ILE A 782 9.40 -40.71 -20.72
N ILE A 783 10.63 -40.44 -20.29
CA ILE A 783 11.09 -40.56 -18.90
C ILE A 783 10.92 -39.18 -18.26
N PHE A 784 10.18 -39.08 -17.17
CA PHE A 784 9.87 -37.81 -16.54
C PHE A 784 10.47 -37.71 -15.14
N TYR A 785 11.17 -36.60 -14.89
CA TYR A 785 11.62 -36.18 -13.57
C TYR A 785 11.02 -34.82 -13.25
N ILE A 786 10.55 -34.65 -12.01
CA ILE A 786 10.13 -33.35 -11.49
C ILE A 786 10.63 -33.12 -10.06
N GLY A 787 11.19 -31.94 -9.82
CA GLY A 787 11.63 -31.52 -8.51
C GLY A 787 12.72 -30.47 -8.56
N ARG A 788 13.17 -30.02 -7.38
CA ARG A 788 14.28 -29.08 -7.27
C ARG A 788 15.58 -29.70 -7.77
N LEU A 789 16.37 -28.96 -8.55
CA LEU A 789 17.64 -29.44 -9.11
C LEU A 789 18.79 -29.26 -8.12
N VAL A 790 18.85 -30.17 -7.14
CA VAL A 790 19.86 -30.24 -6.06
C VAL A 790 20.43 -31.64 -5.93
N TYR A 791 21.61 -31.76 -5.31
CA TYR A 791 22.43 -32.98 -5.36
C TYR A 791 21.73 -34.19 -4.72
N GLU A 792 21.08 -33.97 -3.59
CA GLU A 792 20.35 -34.99 -2.84
C GLU A 792 19.16 -35.59 -3.60
N LYS A 793 18.68 -34.94 -4.68
CA LYS A 793 17.62 -35.47 -5.55
C LYS A 793 18.13 -36.40 -6.67
N GLY A 794 19.45 -36.56 -6.80
CA GLY A 794 20.06 -37.61 -7.63
C GLY A 794 19.87 -37.48 -9.14
N ILE A 795 19.49 -36.30 -9.66
CA ILE A 795 19.25 -36.08 -11.10
C ILE A 795 20.49 -36.42 -11.95
N HIS A 796 21.69 -36.16 -11.43
CA HIS A 796 22.95 -36.49 -12.09
C HIS A 796 23.09 -38.00 -12.36
N ILE A 797 22.58 -38.86 -11.47
CA ILE A 797 22.56 -40.32 -11.64
C ILE A 797 21.60 -40.72 -12.77
N LEU A 798 20.48 -40.00 -12.90
CA LEU A 798 19.52 -40.23 -13.99
C LEU A 798 20.09 -39.80 -15.34
N VAL A 799 20.83 -38.68 -15.39
CA VAL A 799 21.55 -38.26 -16.61
C VAL A 799 22.61 -39.30 -17.00
N ASP A 800 23.39 -39.81 -16.03
CA ASP A 800 24.39 -40.87 -16.27
C ASP A 800 23.79 -42.22 -16.67
N ALA A 801 22.52 -42.47 -16.33
CA ALA A 801 21.79 -43.68 -16.73
C ALA A 801 21.32 -43.62 -18.20
N MET A 802 21.17 -42.43 -18.78
CA MET A 802 20.62 -42.25 -20.13
C MET A 802 21.38 -42.99 -21.24
N PRO A 803 22.72 -42.99 -21.31
CA PRO A 803 23.45 -43.78 -22.32
C PRO A 803 23.09 -45.27 -22.31
N LYS A 804 22.92 -45.87 -21.13
CA LYS A 804 22.56 -47.28 -20.97
C LYS A 804 21.11 -47.53 -21.40
N ILE A 805 20.19 -46.64 -21.03
CA ILE A 805 18.79 -46.72 -21.45
C ILE A 805 18.68 -46.59 -22.98
N LEU A 806 19.37 -45.61 -23.58
CA LEU A 806 19.35 -45.38 -25.03
C LEU A 806 19.92 -46.56 -25.84
N SER A 807 20.82 -47.36 -25.27
CA SER A 807 21.34 -48.56 -25.92
C SER A 807 20.30 -49.66 -26.12
N GLN A 808 19.25 -49.68 -25.28
CA GLN A 808 18.17 -50.67 -25.32
C GLN A 808 16.84 -50.08 -25.81
N VAL A 809 16.60 -48.79 -25.56
CA VAL A 809 15.41 -48.03 -25.97
C VAL A 809 15.85 -46.77 -26.73
N PRO A 810 16.25 -46.88 -28.01
CA PRO A 810 16.82 -45.77 -28.78
C PRO A 810 15.88 -44.58 -29.01
N GLN A 811 14.58 -44.72 -28.73
CA GLN A 811 13.56 -43.68 -28.83
C GLN A 811 13.23 -43.01 -27.48
N ALA A 812 13.97 -43.33 -26.42
CA ALA A 812 13.77 -42.69 -25.11
C ALA A 812 14.17 -41.21 -25.13
N ARG A 813 13.43 -40.41 -24.36
CA ARG A 813 13.71 -38.99 -24.07
C ARG A 813 13.50 -38.74 -22.58
N LEU A 814 14.40 -37.97 -21.98
CA LEU A 814 14.33 -37.54 -20.59
C LEU A 814 13.81 -36.11 -20.52
N LEU A 815 12.72 -35.91 -19.79
CA LEU A 815 12.15 -34.61 -19.51
C LEU A 815 12.39 -34.26 -18.03
N ILE A 816 13.07 -33.14 -17.78
CA ILE A 816 13.44 -32.64 -16.46
C ILE A 816 12.67 -31.35 -16.21
N ALA A 817 11.73 -31.39 -15.26
CA ALA A 817 10.96 -30.24 -14.81
C ALA A 817 11.42 -29.75 -13.44
N GLY A 818 11.61 -28.44 -13.32
CA GLY A 818 12.09 -27.78 -12.11
C GLY A 818 13.37 -26.97 -12.36
N THR A 819 13.74 -26.21 -11.34
CA THR A 819 14.92 -25.34 -11.33
C THR A 819 15.76 -25.60 -10.08
N GLY A 820 17.03 -25.21 -10.11
CA GLY A 820 17.89 -25.29 -8.93
C GLY A 820 19.36 -25.05 -9.24
N PRO A 821 20.20 -24.99 -8.20
CA PRO A 821 21.62 -24.66 -8.32
C PRO A 821 22.42 -25.60 -9.23
N MET A 822 21.97 -26.85 -9.42
CA MET A 822 22.66 -27.80 -10.30
C MET A 822 22.26 -27.70 -11.77
N GLU A 823 21.35 -26.80 -12.16
CA GLU A 823 20.81 -26.78 -13.52
C GLU A 823 21.90 -26.67 -14.59
N GLU A 824 22.86 -25.76 -14.43
CA GLU A 824 23.96 -25.57 -15.38
C GLU A 824 24.86 -26.82 -15.47
N ALA A 825 25.30 -27.34 -14.33
CA ALA A 825 26.11 -28.56 -14.28
C ALA A 825 25.40 -29.78 -14.88
N LEU A 826 24.09 -29.91 -14.69
CA LEU A 826 23.28 -30.98 -15.27
C LEU A 826 23.13 -30.82 -16.79
N ARG A 827 23.00 -29.58 -17.30
CA ARG A 827 22.97 -29.30 -18.73
C ARG A 827 24.31 -29.63 -19.39
N ASP A 828 25.42 -29.28 -18.76
CA ASP A 828 26.77 -29.62 -19.22
C ASP A 828 26.99 -31.13 -19.23
N GLN A 829 26.59 -31.82 -18.16
CA GLN A 829 26.65 -33.28 -18.07
C GLN A 829 25.80 -33.93 -19.17
N ALA A 830 24.62 -33.38 -19.48
CA ALA A 830 23.71 -33.89 -20.51
C ALA A 830 24.06 -33.44 -21.94
N ALA A 831 25.04 -32.56 -22.16
CA ALA A 831 25.30 -31.94 -23.46
C ALA A 831 25.58 -32.97 -24.58
N HIS A 832 26.26 -34.06 -24.23
CA HIS A 832 26.56 -35.16 -25.17
C HIS A 832 25.32 -35.97 -25.59
N LEU A 833 24.18 -35.80 -24.92
CA LEU A 833 22.90 -36.47 -25.22
C LEU A 833 21.99 -35.63 -26.15
N GLY A 834 22.34 -34.38 -26.44
CA GLY A 834 21.63 -33.53 -27.40
C GLY A 834 20.14 -33.36 -27.11
N ASP A 835 19.28 -33.55 -28.11
CA ASP A 835 17.83 -33.38 -28.03
C ASP A 835 17.10 -34.48 -27.23
N ARG A 836 17.85 -35.43 -26.65
CA ARG A 836 17.31 -36.53 -25.83
C ARG A 836 17.04 -36.13 -24.38
N VAL A 837 17.63 -35.04 -23.90
CA VAL A 837 17.38 -34.51 -22.55
C VAL A 837 16.82 -33.10 -22.70
N LEU A 838 15.61 -32.88 -22.18
CA LEU A 838 14.88 -31.63 -22.27
C LEU A 838 14.65 -31.07 -20.86
N PHE A 839 15.01 -29.82 -20.66
CA PHE A 839 14.79 -29.10 -19.42
C PHE A 839 13.68 -28.07 -19.64
N THR A 840 12.56 -28.19 -18.92
CA THR A 840 11.41 -27.28 -19.08
C THR A 840 11.52 -26.02 -18.23
N GLY A 841 12.39 -26.02 -17.22
CA GLY A 841 12.44 -24.96 -16.20
C GLY A 841 11.30 -25.09 -15.20
N PHE A 842 10.86 -23.97 -14.63
CA PHE A 842 9.73 -23.95 -13.68
C PHE A 842 8.41 -24.21 -14.42
N VAL A 843 7.57 -25.09 -13.86
CA VAL A 843 6.28 -25.48 -14.44
C VAL A 843 5.14 -25.12 -13.49
N ASP A 844 4.07 -24.54 -14.01
CA ASP A 844 2.85 -24.28 -13.24
C ASP A 844 2.03 -25.57 -13.05
N ASP A 845 0.96 -25.51 -12.24
CA ASP A 845 0.17 -26.68 -11.89
C ASP A 845 -0.54 -27.32 -13.08
N THR A 846 -1.00 -26.51 -14.05
CA THR A 846 -1.70 -26.99 -15.25
C THR A 846 -0.73 -27.71 -16.18
N TYR A 847 0.38 -27.07 -16.53
CA TYR A 847 1.38 -27.67 -17.40
C TYR A 847 2.00 -28.90 -16.75
N ARG A 848 2.18 -28.90 -15.42
CA ARG A 848 2.66 -30.06 -14.68
C ARG A 848 1.75 -31.28 -14.82
N ALA A 849 0.43 -31.10 -14.78
CA ALA A 849 -0.52 -32.20 -14.99
C ALA A 849 -0.38 -32.79 -16.41
N GLU A 850 -0.22 -31.93 -17.43
CA GLU A 850 0.04 -32.36 -18.82
C GLU A 850 1.35 -33.15 -18.93
N LEU A 851 2.42 -32.70 -18.24
CA LEU A 851 3.70 -33.41 -18.23
C LEU A 851 3.59 -34.79 -17.60
N TYR A 852 2.94 -34.92 -16.44
CA TYR A 852 2.64 -36.22 -15.85
C TYR A 852 1.86 -37.09 -16.83
N GLN A 853 0.82 -36.56 -17.48
CA GLN A 853 0.01 -37.30 -18.45
C GLN A 853 0.81 -37.77 -19.67
N SER A 854 1.81 -37.00 -20.10
CA SER A 854 2.69 -37.35 -21.22
C SER A 854 3.72 -38.44 -20.88
N ALA A 855 4.08 -38.59 -19.60
CA ALA A 855 5.11 -39.52 -19.16
C ALA A 855 4.70 -40.99 -19.38
N ASP A 856 5.68 -41.81 -19.78
CA ASP A 856 5.57 -43.28 -19.79
C ASP A 856 6.16 -43.88 -18.50
N VAL A 857 7.13 -43.21 -17.88
CA VAL A 857 7.66 -43.56 -16.56
C VAL A 857 8.12 -42.30 -15.80
N CYS A 858 7.75 -42.20 -14.53
CA CYS A 858 8.20 -41.14 -13.63
C CYS A 858 9.36 -41.66 -12.77
N VAL A 859 10.45 -40.91 -12.67
CA VAL A 859 11.67 -41.32 -12.00
C VAL A 859 12.03 -40.36 -10.88
N ILE A 860 12.26 -40.90 -9.68
CA ILE A 860 12.64 -40.14 -8.48
C ILE A 860 13.94 -40.75 -7.91
N PRO A 861 15.11 -40.38 -8.46
CA PRO A 861 16.40 -41.02 -8.20
C PRO A 861 17.09 -40.47 -6.94
N SER A 862 16.34 -39.99 -5.96
CA SER A 862 16.86 -39.29 -4.77
C SER A 862 17.94 -40.10 -4.04
N LEU A 863 18.94 -39.41 -3.52
CA LEU A 863 19.93 -39.94 -2.57
C LEU A 863 19.43 -39.81 -1.14
N TYR A 864 18.71 -38.72 -0.85
CA TYR A 864 18.00 -38.48 0.41
C TYR A 864 16.59 -37.96 0.11
N GLU A 865 15.59 -38.65 0.64
CA GLU A 865 14.17 -38.29 0.48
C GLU A 865 13.39 -38.59 1.76
N PRO A 866 13.06 -37.58 2.58
CA PRO A 866 12.30 -37.80 3.81
C PRO A 866 10.94 -38.48 3.59
N PHE A 867 10.30 -38.20 2.45
CA PHE A 867 9.02 -38.78 2.08
C PHE A 867 8.84 -38.94 0.56
N GLY A 868 8.81 -37.84 -0.20
CA GLY A 868 8.67 -37.86 -1.67
C GLY A 868 7.24 -37.67 -2.19
N ILE A 869 6.66 -36.47 -1.98
CA ILE A 869 5.31 -36.11 -2.47
C ILE A 869 5.17 -36.28 -4.00
N VAL A 870 6.25 -36.04 -4.75
CA VAL A 870 6.28 -36.21 -6.21
C VAL A 870 5.99 -37.66 -6.66
N ALA A 871 6.30 -38.66 -5.83
CA ALA A 871 5.93 -40.04 -6.11
C ALA A 871 4.41 -40.22 -6.01
N LEU A 872 3.79 -39.65 -4.96
CA LEU A 872 2.33 -39.65 -4.83
C LEU A 872 1.65 -38.90 -5.97
N GLU A 873 2.21 -37.78 -6.42
CA GLU A 873 1.70 -37.04 -7.58
C GLU A 873 1.73 -37.89 -8.86
N ALA A 874 2.82 -38.61 -9.12
CA ALA A 874 2.92 -39.54 -10.25
C ALA A 874 1.89 -40.68 -10.14
N MET A 875 1.75 -41.26 -8.95
CA MET A 875 0.76 -42.32 -8.67
C MET A 875 -0.67 -41.82 -8.88
N ALA A 876 -0.99 -40.58 -8.46
CA ALA A 876 -2.30 -39.95 -8.65
C ALA A 876 -2.66 -39.73 -10.14
N HIS A 877 -1.67 -39.68 -11.04
CA HIS A 877 -1.86 -39.59 -12.49
C HIS A 877 -1.81 -40.96 -13.19
N HIS A 878 -1.90 -42.07 -12.44
CA HIS A 878 -1.76 -43.43 -12.95
C HIS A 878 -0.45 -43.66 -13.72
N LYS A 879 0.66 -43.09 -13.23
CA LYS A 879 1.97 -43.22 -13.89
C LYS A 879 2.86 -44.27 -13.24
N PRO A 880 3.52 -45.14 -14.02
CA PRO A 880 4.52 -46.04 -13.50
C PRO A 880 5.67 -45.26 -12.85
N VAL A 881 6.13 -45.72 -11.69
CA VAL A 881 7.18 -45.06 -10.91
C VAL A 881 8.42 -45.94 -10.70
N VAL A 882 9.60 -45.33 -10.88
CA VAL A 882 10.89 -45.88 -10.48
C VAL A 882 11.50 -44.95 -9.44
N LEU A 883 11.65 -45.45 -8.22
CA LEU A 883 12.07 -44.68 -7.06
C LEU A 883 13.42 -45.19 -6.54
N SER A 884 14.23 -44.35 -5.92
CA SER A 884 15.37 -44.84 -5.12
C SER A 884 14.89 -45.52 -3.84
N ASP A 885 15.55 -46.62 -3.45
CA ASP A 885 15.34 -47.33 -2.18
C ASP A 885 16.02 -46.58 -1.01
N THR A 886 15.58 -45.34 -0.75
CA THR A 886 16.13 -44.48 0.30
C THR A 886 15.03 -43.73 1.05
N GLY A 887 15.29 -43.39 2.30
CA GLY A 887 14.42 -42.53 3.10
C GLY A 887 12.97 -43.01 3.20
N GLY A 888 12.03 -42.07 3.32
CA GLY A 888 10.59 -42.39 3.33
C GLY A 888 10.05 -42.78 1.95
N LEU A 889 10.80 -42.53 0.88
CA LEU A 889 10.43 -42.93 -0.48
C LEU A 889 10.36 -44.45 -0.63
N ALA A 890 11.25 -45.17 0.06
CA ALA A 890 11.26 -46.62 0.13
C ALA A 890 9.98 -47.19 0.77
N GLU A 891 9.26 -46.41 1.58
CA GLU A 891 8.05 -46.88 2.27
C GLU A 891 6.79 -46.74 1.41
N ILE A 892 6.83 -45.93 0.34
CA ILE A 892 5.65 -45.60 -0.48
C ILE A 892 5.20 -46.79 -1.33
N ILE A 893 6.10 -47.59 -1.88
CA ILE A 893 5.77 -48.68 -2.81
C ILE A 893 6.38 -50.00 -2.39
N ARG A 894 5.77 -51.12 -2.80
CA ARG A 894 6.41 -52.44 -2.76
C ARG A 894 7.09 -52.72 -4.10
N HIS A 895 8.37 -53.06 -4.04
CA HIS A 895 9.19 -53.33 -5.23
C HIS A 895 8.58 -54.44 -6.09
N GLY A 896 8.42 -54.17 -7.38
CA GLY A 896 7.87 -55.10 -8.36
C GLY A 896 6.34 -55.26 -8.32
N VAL A 897 5.64 -54.57 -7.42
CA VAL A 897 4.18 -54.66 -7.26
C VAL A 897 3.49 -53.34 -7.57
N ASP A 898 3.94 -52.26 -6.94
CA ASP A 898 3.38 -50.90 -7.09
C ASP A 898 4.34 -49.96 -7.85
N GLY A 899 5.52 -50.48 -8.22
CA GLY A 899 6.59 -49.77 -8.94
C GLY A 899 7.94 -50.43 -8.68
N TYR A 900 9.02 -49.85 -9.20
CA TYR A 900 10.36 -50.37 -8.95
C TYR A 900 11.17 -49.50 -8.00
N LYS A 901 12.04 -50.16 -7.24
CA LYS A 901 13.03 -49.53 -6.37
C LYS A 901 14.43 -49.78 -6.92
N ALA A 902 15.15 -48.70 -7.22
CA ALA A 902 16.56 -48.74 -7.63
C ALA A 902 17.47 -48.49 -6.42
N LEU A 903 18.68 -49.07 -6.45
CA LEU A 903 19.69 -48.80 -5.43
C LEU A 903 20.11 -47.31 -5.50
N PRO A 904 20.07 -46.56 -4.37
CA PRO A 904 20.43 -45.14 -4.35
C PRO A 904 21.85 -44.90 -4.87
N GLY A 905 22.01 -43.93 -5.77
CA GLY A 905 23.32 -43.59 -6.36
C GLY A 905 23.85 -44.59 -7.39
N HIS A 906 23.14 -45.69 -7.68
CA HIS A 906 23.64 -46.75 -8.55
C HIS A 906 23.07 -46.65 -9.97
N VAL A 907 23.87 -46.10 -10.89
CA VAL A 907 23.48 -45.86 -12.30
C VAL A 907 22.93 -47.12 -12.99
N ASP A 908 23.59 -48.27 -12.84
CA ASP A 908 23.12 -49.52 -13.47
C ASP A 908 21.76 -49.99 -12.97
N SER A 909 21.53 -49.87 -11.65
CA SER A 909 20.26 -50.29 -11.05
C SER A 909 19.14 -49.38 -11.55
N LEU A 910 19.37 -48.07 -11.59
CA LEU A 910 18.41 -47.10 -12.09
C LEU A 910 18.10 -47.33 -13.58
N ALA A 911 19.13 -47.47 -14.40
CA ALA A 911 18.99 -47.70 -15.84
C ALA A 911 18.21 -48.99 -16.14
N TRP A 912 18.49 -50.08 -15.42
CA TRP A 912 17.82 -51.36 -15.61
C TRP A 912 16.31 -51.26 -15.33
N HIS A 913 15.92 -50.74 -14.16
CA HIS A 913 14.50 -50.63 -13.80
C HIS A 913 13.70 -49.69 -14.70
N ILE A 914 14.31 -48.58 -15.15
CA ILE A 914 13.69 -47.68 -16.13
C ILE A 914 13.49 -48.42 -17.47
N THR A 915 14.52 -49.14 -17.92
CA THR A 915 14.46 -49.90 -19.17
C THR A 915 13.38 -50.98 -19.12
N GLU A 916 13.29 -51.73 -18.03
CA GLU A 916 12.24 -52.74 -17.83
C GLU A 916 10.83 -52.14 -17.90
N MET A 917 10.58 -51.00 -17.25
CA MET A 917 9.28 -50.32 -17.36
C MET A 917 8.95 -49.89 -18.79
N LEU A 918 9.95 -49.41 -19.53
CA LEU A 918 9.75 -48.95 -20.91
C LEU A 918 9.54 -50.10 -21.91
N LEU A 919 10.18 -51.25 -21.69
CA LEU A 919 10.08 -52.45 -22.52
C LEU A 919 8.82 -53.27 -22.21
N HIS A 920 8.30 -53.21 -20.98
CA HIS A 920 7.15 -54.00 -20.52
C HIS A 920 5.97 -53.10 -20.07
N PRO A 921 5.33 -52.34 -20.97
CA PRO A 921 4.31 -51.35 -20.63
C PRO A 921 3.07 -51.95 -19.95
N GLU A 922 2.63 -53.16 -20.32
CA GLU A 922 1.49 -53.80 -19.65
C GLU A 922 1.75 -54.10 -18.16
N GLN A 923 2.99 -54.44 -17.82
CA GLN A 923 3.39 -54.65 -16.44
C GLN A 923 3.51 -53.31 -15.71
N ALA A 924 4.04 -52.29 -16.39
CA ALA A 924 4.13 -50.93 -15.86
C ALA A 924 2.73 -50.35 -15.53
N ASP A 925 1.74 -50.54 -16.40
CA ASP A 925 0.36 -50.08 -16.18
C ASP A 925 -0.34 -50.81 -15.02
N LYS A 926 -0.08 -52.12 -14.86
CA LYS A 926 -0.54 -52.88 -13.68
C LYS A 926 0.07 -52.34 -12.39
N MET A 927 1.36 -52.04 -12.38
CA MET A 927 2.02 -51.44 -11.22
C MET A 927 1.43 -50.06 -10.91
N ALA A 928 1.24 -49.21 -11.92
CA ALA A 928 0.64 -47.89 -11.76
C ALA A 928 -0.79 -47.96 -11.19
N SER A 929 -1.58 -48.96 -11.60
CA SER A 929 -2.93 -49.19 -11.09
C SER A 929 -2.93 -49.58 -9.60
N HIS A 930 -2.02 -50.49 -9.19
CA HIS A 930 -1.86 -50.83 -7.78
C HIS A 930 -1.37 -49.66 -6.94
N ALA A 931 -0.43 -48.86 -7.48
CA ALA A 931 0.08 -47.67 -6.82
C ALA A 931 -1.03 -46.63 -6.57
N TYR A 932 -1.91 -46.42 -7.55
CA TYR A 932 -3.07 -45.55 -7.39
C TYR A 932 -4.04 -46.05 -6.29
N GLN A 933 -4.32 -47.36 -6.23
CA GLN A 933 -5.19 -47.93 -5.19
C GLN A 933 -4.62 -47.74 -3.77
N LEU A 934 -3.30 -47.88 -3.62
CA LEU A 934 -2.61 -47.63 -2.34
C LEU A 934 -2.80 -46.17 -1.88
N LEU A 935 -2.73 -45.25 -2.83
CA LEU A 935 -2.87 -43.82 -2.59
C LEU A 935 -4.28 -43.44 -2.12
N GLU A 936 -5.33 -44.02 -2.70
CA GLU A 936 -6.72 -43.85 -2.25
C GLU A 936 -6.93 -44.34 -0.81
N GLN A 937 -6.28 -45.43 -0.43
CA GLN A 937 -6.49 -46.06 0.88
C GLN A 937 -5.72 -45.36 2.01
N HIS A 938 -4.51 -44.89 1.75
CA HIS A 938 -3.58 -44.51 2.83
C HIS A 938 -3.08 -43.06 2.81
N TYR A 939 -3.13 -42.36 1.67
CA TYR A 939 -2.45 -41.07 1.49
C TYR A 939 -3.41 -39.90 1.23
N GLN A 940 -4.69 -40.05 1.55
CA GLN A 940 -5.68 -38.97 1.52
C GLN A 940 -5.51 -38.02 2.71
N TRP A 941 -5.46 -36.71 2.43
CA TRP A 941 -5.35 -35.68 3.49
C TRP A 941 -6.50 -35.74 4.50
N SER A 942 -7.70 -36.13 4.08
CA SER A 942 -8.86 -36.28 4.97
C SER A 942 -8.62 -37.31 6.09
N HIS A 943 -7.97 -38.45 5.78
CA HIS A 943 -7.61 -39.49 6.75
C HIS A 943 -6.44 -39.04 7.63
N ILE A 944 -5.41 -38.42 7.04
CA ILE A 944 -4.23 -37.93 7.77
C ILE A 944 -4.64 -36.86 8.79
N ALA A 945 -5.43 -35.87 8.37
CA ALA A 945 -5.93 -34.82 9.24
C ALA A 945 -6.79 -35.38 10.38
N GLN A 946 -7.61 -36.41 10.13
CA GLN A 946 -8.40 -37.07 11.17
C GLN A 946 -7.53 -37.67 12.28
N ASN A 947 -6.48 -38.40 11.89
CA ASN A 947 -5.60 -39.06 12.83
C ASN A 947 -4.74 -38.04 13.60
N MET A 948 -4.35 -36.95 12.93
CA MET A 948 -3.60 -35.87 13.56
C MET A 948 -4.44 -35.10 14.58
N LEU A 949 -5.72 -34.88 14.26
CA LEU A 949 -6.65 -34.18 15.13
C LEU A 949 -6.90 -34.92 16.46
N GLN A 950 -6.85 -36.26 16.44
CA GLN A 950 -6.93 -37.04 17.68
C GLN A 950 -5.76 -36.74 18.63
N GLU A 951 -4.55 -36.49 18.10
CA GLU A 951 -3.40 -36.06 18.91
C GLU A 951 -3.54 -34.62 19.40
N TYR A 952 -4.07 -33.71 18.58
CA TYR A 952 -4.35 -32.34 19.03
C TYR A 952 -5.30 -32.34 20.22
N ARG A 953 -6.37 -33.13 20.16
CA ARG A 953 -7.35 -33.24 21.25
C ARG A 953 -6.77 -33.82 22.54
N LYS A 954 -5.79 -34.71 22.46
CA LYS A 954 -5.06 -35.22 23.63
C LYS A 954 -4.22 -34.13 24.32
N LEU A 955 -3.83 -33.09 23.58
CA LEU A 955 -3.05 -31.97 24.09
C LEU A 955 -3.92 -30.78 24.56
N THR A 956 -5.16 -30.67 24.08
CA THR A 956 -6.03 -29.49 24.29
C THR A 956 -7.19 -29.69 25.28
N TYR A 957 -7.44 -30.91 25.81
CA TYR A 957 -8.31 -31.16 26.98
C TYR A 957 -7.44 -31.29 28.25
N ASP A 958 -7.71 -30.71 29.43
CA ASP A 958 -8.95 -30.23 30.06
C ASP A 958 -8.61 -29.11 31.08
N GLN A 959 -8.97 -27.85 30.80
CA GLN A 959 -8.90 -26.75 31.78
C GLN A 959 -10.20 -26.59 32.61
N SER A 960 -11.29 -27.25 32.21
CA SER A 960 -12.57 -27.23 32.93
C SER A 960 -12.59 -28.17 34.16
N SER A 961 -11.84 -29.27 34.16
CA SER A 961 -11.79 -30.19 35.32
C SER A 961 -10.81 -29.76 36.42
N ILE A 962 -9.91 -28.81 36.17
CA ILE A 962 -9.01 -28.30 37.20
C ILE A 962 -9.79 -27.46 38.24
N GLN A 963 -10.88 -26.80 37.85
CA GLN A 963 -11.76 -26.10 38.81
C GLN A 963 -12.54 -27.06 39.74
N ALA A 964 -12.67 -28.34 39.37
CA ALA A 964 -13.30 -29.36 40.19
C ALA A 964 -12.33 -30.03 41.19
N TYR A 965 -11.03 -30.04 40.89
CA TYR A 965 -9.99 -30.57 41.78
C TYR A 965 -9.39 -29.55 42.75
N VAL A 966 -9.63 -28.24 42.53
CA VAL A 966 -9.27 -27.18 43.48
C VAL A 966 -10.42 -26.88 44.47
N ASN A 967 -11.60 -27.48 44.28
CA ASN A 967 -12.77 -27.38 45.18
C ASN A 967 -13.12 -28.71 45.89
N LEU A 968 -12.18 -29.65 45.96
CA LEU A 968 -12.18 -30.82 46.85
C LEU A 968 -10.89 -30.80 47.66
#